data_AF-A0A0B2UYD5-F1
#
_entry.id   AF-A0A0B2UYD5-F1
#
_cell.length_a   1.000
_cell.length_b   1.000
_cell.length_c   1.000
_cell.angle_alpha   90.00
_cell.angle_beta   90.00
_cell.angle_gamma   90.00
#
_symmetry.space_group_name_H-M   'P 1'
#
loop_
_entity.id
_entity.type
_entity.pdbx_description
1 polymer ?
#
loop_
_entity_poly.entity_id
_entity_poly.type
_entity_poly.pdbx_seq_one_letter_code
_entity_poly.pdbx_strand_id
1 'polypeptide(L)'
;MEETGSAQPSSKEEECLTPAEQWRRYMDLKKSKLLHQINAQDMKKPISAIFEGVSIYVNGYTDPPASELRRLIQMHGGEFHIYYEYGTTTYTIATHVAGGKVSKLRKNEKVIHPRWIIDCIEAGERLPEEGYLVYKNNERSGALSKFTERDEIILNAATDPNFISNFYERSRLHLISTLAQEMKQYVLELRSGPASDFISRHRLGHLICEHFEGPPKETICHVDLDCFFVSVALRTRPELIGKPVAVTHSTGSDAGAGMSEVASCSYEARACGVRNGCYVKQAKSVCPNLICLPYQFEDYRAISRLIYTIISRYTLDIRAVSCDEMYVDLNSLCTQLRIMDVMGVVTTIREEIRAETGCNASVGVGPSMLIARLSTRHAKPNGQFIVTCERVDEVMKKEKIFDLPGIGYNIRAKLKQSFGEMELCEQLQAVQMNQLQKLLGAKMGIQIYNLCRGVDKDREFLEKTVRKSISCDINYGIRFNKESEMFNFLNAMAVELEKKLYNAHMAVSTITLKVMIRAADAPMEPEKYMGHGVCDTVTRSAHLLKPATSGSVVFNEVKKLMQSINPVVSDLRGIGIQLTRLSELQGQPHTHRGRHTLVDFFAVRTKGTHAINRRMKHLSDEDDPILRRVLKESLREEANRKIRLIMVMCGSFF
;
A
#
# COMPACT_ATOMS: atom_id res chain seq x y z
N MET A 1 -18.85 -69.69 4.33
CA MET A 1 -20.07 -69.10 3.74
C MET A 1 -20.78 -68.39 4.86
N GLU A 2 -20.80 -67.07 4.83
CA GLU A 2 -21.89 -66.19 5.31
C GLU A 2 -21.34 -64.78 5.50
N GLU A 3 -22.06 -63.85 4.88
CA GLU A 3 -21.84 -62.41 4.90
C GLU A 3 -22.07 -61.85 6.31
N THR A 4 -21.20 -60.96 6.77
CA THR A 4 -21.54 -60.03 7.85
C THR A 4 -21.25 -58.62 7.39
N GLY A 5 -22.31 -57.89 7.03
CA GLY A 5 -22.25 -56.48 6.66
C GLY A 5 -21.71 -55.63 7.80
N SER A 6 -20.75 -54.75 7.48
CA SER A 6 -20.31 -53.68 8.38
C SER A 6 -21.20 -52.46 8.14
N ALA A 7 -21.94 -52.09 9.19
CA ALA A 7 -22.80 -50.93 9.23
C ALA A 7 -21.99 -49.62 9.10
N GLN A 8 -22.46 -48.72 8.22
CA GLN A 8 -22.04 -47.32 8.22
C GLN A 8 -22.54 -46.64 9.51
N PRO A 9 -21.73 -45.78 10.17
CA PRO A 9 -22.23 -44.99 11.29
C PRO A 9 -23.20 -43.92 10.77
N SER A 10 -24.41 -43.93 11.32
CA SER A 10 -25.47 -42.97 11.06
C SER A 10 -25.08 -41.56 11.52
N SER A 11 -25.41 -40.59 10.67
CA SER A 11 -25.31 -39.13 10.83
C SER A 11 -26.22 -38.54 11.92
N LYS A 12 -26.06 -38.96 13.18
CA LYS A 12 -26.84 -38.45 14.34
C LYS A 12 -26.00 -38.25 15.62
N GLU A 13 -24.81 -37.66 15.50
CA GLU A 13 -24.04 -37.17 16.66
C GLU A 13 -23.52 -35.72 16.50
N GLU A 14 -24.09 -34.92 15.60
CA GLU A 14 -23.67 -33.52 15.40
C GLU A 14 -24.49 -32.45 16.15
N GLU A 15 -25.40 -32.85 17.06
CA GLU A 15 -26.18 -31.93 17.88
C GLU A 15 -25.78 -31.99 19.37
N CYS A 16 -24.78 -31.17 19.76
CA CYS A 16 -24.69 -30.45 21.05
C CYS A 16 -23.29 -29.85 21.29
N LEU A 17 -22.67 -29.20 20.29
CA LEU A 17 -21.44 -28.42 20.52
C LEU A 17 -21.79 -26.97 20.82
N THR A 18 -21.27 -26.44 21.93
CA THR A 18 -21.44 -25.03 22.29
C THR A 18 -20.78 -24.10 21.25
N PRO A 19 -21.18 -22.83 21.12
CA PRO A 19 -20.55 -21.88 20.18
C PRO A 19 -19.03 -21.76 20.37
N ALA A 20 -18.52 -21.93 21.60
CA ALA A 20 -17.08 -21.94 21.89
C ALA A 20 -16.37 -23.20 21.39
N GLU A 21 -17.05 -24.35 21.33
CA GLU A 21 -16.51 -25.62 20.81
C GLU A 21 -16.58 -25.66 19.28
N GLN A 22 -17.65 -25.12 18.70
CA GLN A 22 -17.74 -24.90 17.25
C GLN A 22 -16.64 -23.94 16.77
N TRP A 23 -16.39 -22.85 17.51
CA TRP A 23 -15.31 -21.92 17.21
C TRP A 23 -13.92 -22.55 17.37
N ARG A 24 -13.69 -23.37 18.42
CA ARG A 24 -12.44 -24.14 18.58
C ARG A 24 -12.21 -25.09 17.40
N ARG A 25 -13.20 -25.92 17.06
CA ARG A 25 -13.12 -26.87 15.94
C ARG A 25 -12.88 -26.16 14.60
N TYR A 26 -13.54 -25.02 14.38
CA TYR A 26 -13.30 -24.17 13.20
C TYR A 26 -11.89 -23.58 13.18
N MET A 27 -11.38 -23.09 14.31
CA MET A 27 -10.02 -22.55 14.41
C MET A 27 -8.97 -23.65 14.20
N ASP A 28 -9.21 -24.86 14.67
CA ASP A 28 -8.31 -26.01 14.48
C ASP A 28 -8.28 -26.43 13.00
N LEU A 29 -9.44 -26.51 12.34
CA LEU A 29 -9.52 -26.77 10.89
C LEU A 29 -8.87 -25.65 10.06
N LYS A 30 -9.02 -24.38 10.47
CA LYS A 30 -8.44 -23.22 9.78
C LYS A 30 -6.92 -23.16 9.97
N LYS A 31 -6.42 -23.44 11.17
CA LYS A 31 -4.98 -23.56 11.46
C LYS A 31 -4.37 -24.68 10.64
N SER A 32 -4.97 -25.87 10.64
CA SER A 32 -4.52 -27.02 9.86
C SER A 32 -4.46 -26.71 8.35
N LYS A 33 -5.48 -26.03 7.81
CA LYS A 33 -5.51 -25.61 6.40
C LYS A 33 -4.44 -24.57 6.05
N LEU A 34 -4.18 -23.62 6.94
CA LEU A 34 -3.13 -22.61 6.79
C LEU A 34 -1.73 -23.22 6.89
N LEU A 35 -1.49 -24.09 7.88
CA LEU A 35 -0.27 -24.88 8.02
C LEU A 35 0.01 -25.69 6.75
N HIS A 36 -1.01 -26.38 6.23
CA HIS A 36 -0.89 -27.15 5.00
C HIS A 36 -0.58 -26.27 3.79
N GLN A 37 -1.27 -25.13 3.61
CA GLN A 37 -1.02 -24.22 2.49
C GLN A 37 0.38 -23.57 2.52
N ILE A 38 0.93 -23.36 3.71
CA ILE A 38 2.24 -22.72 3.93
C ILE A 38 3.37 -23.73 3.86
N ASN A 39 3.19 -24.96 4.34
CA ASN A 39 4.21 -26.01 4.23
C ASN A 39 4.19 -26.73 2.87
N ALA A 40 3.09 -26.63 2.10
CA ALA A 40 2.99 -27.21 0.76
C ALA A 40 3.52 -26.31 -0.38
N GLN A 41 3.66 -25.01 -0.15
CA GLN A 41 4.39 -24.12 -1.08
C GLN A 41 5.88 -24.27 -0.81
N ASP A 42 6.62 -24.76 -1.82
CA ASP A 42 8.07 -25.08 -1.81
C ASP A 42 8.48 -26.48 -1.31
N MET A 43 7.79 -27.54 -1.76
CA MET A 43 8.30 -28.92 -1.68
C MET A 43 9.50 -29.15 -2.62
N LYS A 44 10.66 -28.58 -2.27
CA LYS A 44 11.97 -29.17 -2.60
C LYS A 44 12.28 -30.21 -1.52
N LYS A 45 12.87 -31.35 -1.89
CA LYS A 45 13.32 -32.34 -0.90
C LYS A 45 14.18 -31.64 0.15
N PRO A 46 13.97 -31.92 1.46
CA PRO A 46 14.80 -31.34 2.51
C PRO A 46 16.27 -31.70 2.25
N ILE A 47 17.14 -30.72 2.44
CA ILE A 47 18.58 -30.82 2.20
C ILE A 47 19.21 -31.73 3.27
N SER A 48 18.64 -31.75 4.47
CA SER A 48 18.98 -32.69 5.55
C SER A 48 17.79 -32.89 6.50
N ALA A 49 17.93 -33.78 7.49
CA ALA A 49 16.90 -34.11 8.47
C ALA A 49 17.25 -33.61 9.90
N ILE A 50 18.07 -32.55 10.02
CA ILE A 50 18.57 -32.05 11.31
C ILE A 50 17.42 -31.70 12.28
N PHE A 51 16.33 -31.15 11.77
CA PHE A 51 15.16 -30.74 12.55
C PHE A 51 13.95 -31.67 12.39
N GLU A 52 14.15 -32.91 11.95
CA GLU A 52 13.07 -33.89 11.88
C GLU A 52 12.39 -34.06 13.25
N GLY A 53 11.06 -33.90 13.28
CA GLY A 53 10.26 -33.93 14.50
C GLY A 53 10.33 -32.65 15.36
N VAL A 54 10.97 -31.58 14.88
CA VAL A 54 11.00 -30.26 15.55
C VAL A 54 10.04 -29.31 14.87
N SER A 55 9.19 -28.66 15.66
CA SER A 55 8.30 -27.59 15.20
C SER A 55 8.56 -26.29 15.96
N ILE A 56 8.57 -25.18 15.24
CA ILE A 56 8.89 -23.86 15.82
C ILE A 56 7.76 -22.86 15.64
N TYR A 57 7.63 -21.94 16.60
CA TYR A 57 6.74 -20.78 16.53
C TYR A 57 7.53 -19.51 16.88
N VAL A 58 7.47 -18.46 16.07
CA VAL A 58 8.19 -17.21 16.36
C VAL A 58 7.31 -16.23 17.15
N ASN A 59 7.74 -15.84 18.36
CA ASN A 59 6.99 -14.96 19.26
C ASN A 59 7.75 -13.68 19.65
N GLY A 60 8.14 -12.88 18.68
CA GLY A 60 8.79 -11.60 18.94
C GLY A 60 9.81 -11.24 17.88
N TYR A 61 10.79 -10.44 18.28
CA TYR A 61 11.94 -10.13 17.45
C TYR A 61 12.87 -11.35 17.38
N THR A 62 13.31 -11.66 16.18
CA THR A 62 14.35 -12.66 15.91
C THR A 62 15.30 -12.09 14.87
N ASP A 63 16.57 -12.46 14.99
CA ASP A 63 17.58 -12.32 13.94
C ASP A 63 18.25 -13.69 13.76
N PRO A 64 18.13 -14.36 12.60
CA PRO A 64 17.41 -13.98 11.37
C PRO A 64 15.88 -13.77 11.53
N PRO A 65 15.21 -13.09 10.57
CA PRO A 65 13.77 -12.83 10.64
C PRO A 65 12.94 -14.10 10.50
N ALA A 66 11.69 -14.08 10.99
CA ALA A 66 10.80 -15.24 11.03
C ALA A 66 10.61 -15.95 9.67
N SER A 67 10.59 -15.19 8.57
CA SER A 67 10.50 -15.76 7.21
C SER A 67 11.73 -16.58 6.83
N GLU A 68 12.91 -16.15 7.28
CA GLU A 68 14.16 -16.86 7.05
C GLU A 68 14.29 -18.07 7.97
N LEU A 69 13.92 -17.94 9.25
CA LEU A 69 13.84 -19.08 10.17
C LEU A 69 12.88 -20.16 9.67
N ARG A 70 11.74 -19.76 9.09
CA ARG A 70 10.81 -20.68 8.41
C ARG A 70 11.51 -21.43 7.28
N ARG A 71 12.20 -20.72 6.39
CA ARG A 71 12.93 -21.32 5.27
C ARG A 71 13.97 -22.32 5.77
N LEU A 72 14.78 -21.94 6.75
CA LEU A 72 15.84 -22.77 7.32
C LEU A 72 15.29 -24.05 7.96
N ILE A 73 14.28 -23.93 8.84
CA ILE A 73 13.67 -25.09 9.48
C ILE A 73 13.06 -26.06 8.47
N GLN A 74 12.31 -25.53 7.48
CA GLN A 74 11.68 -26.36 6.44
C GLN A 74 12.71 -27.07 5.55
N MET A 75 13.79 -26.38 5.13
CA MET A 75 14.85 -26.99 4.33
C MET A 75 15.58 -28.13 5.04
N HIS A 76 15.58 -28.12 6.36
CA HIS A 76 16.31 -29.07 7.21
C HIS A 76 15.37 -30.04 7.97
N GLY A 77 14.13 -30.20 7.48
CA GLY A 77 13.21 -31.27 7.88
C GLY A 77 12.29 -30.96 9.08
N GLY A 78 12.24 -29.72 9.56
CA GLY A 78 11.34 -29.30 10.64
C GLY A 78 10.12 -28.50 10.15
N GLU A 79 9.22 -28.20 11.08
CA GLU A 79 7.94 -27.53 10.79
C GLU A 79 7.88 -26.10 11.36
N PHE A 80 7.23 -25.20 10.62
CA PHE A 80 7.00 -23.83 11.07
C PHE A 80 5.51 -23.58 11.35
N HIS A 81 5.20 -23.23 12.59
CA HIS A 81 3.86 -22.89 13.03
C HIS A 81 3.62 -21.36 12.97
N ILE A 82 2.51 -20.96 12.35
CA ILE A 82 2.06 -19.56 12.33
C ILE A 82 1.56 -19.12 13.71
N TYR A 83 0.96 -20.05 14.43
CA TYR A 83 0.41 -19.85 15.76
C TYR A 83 0.98 -20.90 16.70
N TYR A 84 1.21 -20.54 17.95
CA TYR A 84 1.57 -21.54 18.94
C TYR A 84 0.47 -22.60 19.07
N GLU A 85 0.87 -23.87 18.99
CA GLU A 85 0.02 -25.03 19.15
C GLU A 85 0.47 -25.86 20.35
N TYR A 86 -0.47 -26.12 21.27
CA TYR A 86 -0.17 -26.78 22.53
C TYR A 86 0.11 -28.27 22.31
N GLY A 87 1.21 -28.77 22.88
CA GLY A 87 1.61 -30.16 22.77
C GLY A 87 2.30 -30.53 21.45
N THR A 88 2.17 -29.71 20.40
CA THR A 88 2.84 -29.94 19.10
C THR A 88 4.02 -29.01 18.89
N THR A 89 3.96 -27.74 19.33
CA THR A 89 5.05 -26.78 19.16
C THR A 89 6.22 -27.11 20.06
N THR A 90 7.37 -27.49 19.49
CA THR A 90 8.57 -27.86 20.25
C THR A 90 9.22 -26.63 20.88
N TYR A 91 9.41 -25.56 20.11
CA TYR A 91 10.11 -24.35 20.59
C TYR A 91 9.41 -23.06 20.17
N THR A 92 9.32 -22.13 21.11
CA THR A 92 9.03 -20.73 20.80
C THR A 92 10.35 -20.00 20.54
N ILE A 93 10.51 -19.40 19.36
CA ILE A 93 11.75 -18.72 18.97
C ILE A 93 11.63 -17.22 19.22
N ALA A 94 12.58 -16.66 19.96
CA ALA A 94 12.71 -15.23 20.21
C ALA A 94 14.14 -14.88 20.64
N THR A 95 14.67 -13.74 20.18
CA THR A 95 15.92 -13.18 20.72
C THR A 95 15.69 -12.62 22.13
N HIS A 96 14.53 -12.00 22.34
CA HIS A 96 14.09 -11.48 23.62
C HIS A 96 12.56 -11.49 23.69
N VAL A 97 12.01 -11.80 24.87
CA VAL A 97 10.58 -11.72 25.14
C VAL A 97 10.35 -10.57 26.13
N ALA A 98 9.50 -9.61 25.77
CA ALA A 98 9.19 -8.48 26.65
C ALA A 98 8.67 -8.95 28.02
N GLY A 99 9.04 -8.30 29.12
CA GLY A 99 8.72 -8.76 30.49
C GLY A 99 7.23 -9.06 30.75
N GLY A 100 6.31 -8.29 30.13
CA GLY A 100 4.87 -8.54 30.21
C GLY A 100 4.37 -9.78 29.45
N LYS A 101 5.19 -10.36 28.57
CA LYS A 101 4.96 -11.66 27.91
C LYS A 101 5.61 -12.80 28.68
N VAL A 102 6.71 -12.57 29.38
CA VAL A 102 7.42 -13.58 30.20
C VAL A 102 6.51 -14.13 31.29
N SER A 103 5.77 -13.24 31.98
CA SER A 103 4.77 -13.63 32.98
C SER A 103 3.57 -14.41 32.43
N LYS A 104 3.41 -14.43 31.10
CA LYS A 104 2.34 -15.14 30.38
C LYS A 104 2.84 -16.37 29.62
N LEU A 105 4.13 -16.69 29.72
CA LEU A 105 4.68 -17.93 29.16
C LEU A 105 4.07 -19.13 29.88
N ARG A 106 3.77 -20.17 29.11
CA ARG A 106 3.13 -21.37 29.66
C ARG A 106 4.19 -22.20 30.40
N LYS A 107 3.77 -22.97 31.42
CA LYS A 107 4.66 -23.71 32.33
C LYS A 107 5.67 -24.64 31.64
N ASN A 108 5.36 -25.12 30.44
CA ASN A 108 6.20 -26.04 29.65
C ASN A 108 6.68 -25.45 28.30
N GLU A 109 6.48 -24.15 28.07
CA GLU A 109 6.90 -23.50 26.82
C GLU A 109 8.40 -23.20 26.86
N LYS A 110 9.18 -23.89 26.02
CA LYS A 110 10.62 -23.65 25.87
C LYS A 110 10.83 -22.51 24.88
N VAL A 111 11.35 -21.39 25.38
CA VAL A 111 11.74 -20.27 24.54
C VAL A 111 13.23 -20.40 24.20
N ILE A 112 13.55 -20.55 22.92
CA ILE A 112 14.91 -20.74 22.42
C ILE A 112 15.35 -19.54 21.57
N HIS A 113 16.63 -19.19 21.69
CA HIS A 113 17.27 -18.16 20.91
C HIS A 113 17.43 -18.61 19.44
N PRO A 114 17.14 -17.76 18.43
CA PRO A 114 17.19 -18.15 17.01
C PRO A 114 18.54 -18.69 16.54
N ARG A 115 19.64 -18.31 17.22
CA ARG A 115 20.99 -18.83 16.98
C ARG A 115 21.08 -20.35 17.05
N TRP A 116 20.28 -21.01 17.88
CA TRP A 116 20.27 -22.48 17.97
C TRP A 116 20.04 -23.14 16.61
N ILE A 117 19.13 -22.57 15.82
CA ILE A 117 18.80 -23.09 14.48
C ILE A 117 20.00 -22.92 13.54
N ILE A 118 20.66 -21.76 13.59
CA ILE A 118 21.83 -21.47 12.76
C ILE A 118 22.99 -22.40 13.12
N ASP A 119 23.31 -22.49 14.40
CA ASP A 119 24.45 -23.25 14.90
C ASP A 119 24.24 -24.77 14.67
N CYS A 120 23.02 -25.29 14.76
CA CYS A 120 22.70 -26.67 14.38
C CYS A 120 22.91 -26.92 12.87
N ILE A 121 22.56 -25.96 12.02
CA ILE A 121 22.76 -26.07 10.56
C ILE A 121 24.25 -26.02 10.23
N GLU A 122 25.01 -25.11 10.85
CA GLU A 122 26.45 -24.99 10.66
C GLU A 122 27.22 -26.22 11.16
N ALA A 123 26.81 -26.79 12.30
CA ALA A 123 27.38 -28.03 12.84
C ALA A 123 26.95 -29.27 12.04
N GLY A 124 25.88 -29.18 11.25
CA GLY A 124 25.29 -30.31 10.52
C GLY A 124 24.56 -31.33 11.40
N GLU A 125 24.38 -31.05 12.69
CA GLU A 125 23.72 -31.91 13.68
C GLU A 125 22.90 -31.11 14.70
N ARG A 126 22.00 -31.78 15.42
CA ARG A 126 21.16 -31.12 16.44
C ARG A 126 21.95 -30.91 17.73
N LEU A 127 22.27 -29.66 18.02
CA LEU A 127 23.00 -29.26 19.23
C LEU A 127 22.10 -29.28 20.49
N PRO A 128 22.66 -29.49 21.69
CA PRO A 128 21.92 -29.39 22.95
C PRO A 128 21.25 -28.02 23.15
N GLU A 129 20.00 -28.04 23.57
CA GLU A 129 19.13 -26.85 23.67
C GLU A 129 19.39 -26.00 24.93
N GLU A 130 19.98 -26.59 25.98
CA GLU A 130 20.12 -25.97 27.31
C GLU A 130 20.93 -24.67 27.27
N GLY A 131 21.90 -24.60 26.34
CA GLY A 131 22.74 -23.43 26.10
C GLY A 131 22.06 -22.30 25.31
N TYR A 132 20.83 -22.51 24.82
CA TYR A 132 20.10 -21.56 23.96
C TYR A 132 18.73 -21.18 24.52
N LEU A 133 18.34 -21.74 25.66
CA LEU A 133 17.13 -21.35 26.37
C LEU A 133 17.22 -19.89 26.82
N VAL A 134 16.24 -19.09 26.40
CA VAL A 134 16.12 -17.67 26.78
C VAL A 134 15.60 -17.54 28.21
N TYR A 135 14.73 -18.48 28.62
CA TYR A 135 14.16 -18.55 29.97
C TYR A 135 14.29 -19.97 30.52
N LYS A 136 14.59 -20.07 31.82
CA LYS A 136 14.62 -21.32 32.58
C LYS A 136 13.78 -21.10 33.84
N ASN A 137 12.74 -21.92 34.06
CA ASN A 137 11.81 -21.78 35.20
C ASN A 137 11.20 -20.37 35.38
N ASN A 138 10.79 -19.70 34.28
CA ASN A 138 10.32 -18.30 34.27
C ASN A 138 11.35 -17.24 34.71
N GLU A 139 12.59 -17.64 34.97
CA GLU A 139 13.71 -16.73 35.20
C GLU A 139 14.56 -16.62 33.93
N ARG A 140 15.20 -15.47 33.73
CA ARG A 140 16.03 -15.21 32.56
C ARG A 140 17.27 -16.11 32.66
N SER A 141 17.48 -16.99 31.69
CA SER A 141 18.61 -17.91 31.70
C SER A 141 19.93 -17.16 31.48
N GLY A 142 20.97 -17.50 32.25
CA GLY A 142 22.33 -16.97 32.08
C GLY A 142 22.98 -17.33 30.73
N ALA A 143 22.39 -18.25 29.95
CA ALA A 143 22.80 -18.52 28.58
C ALA A 143 22.73 -17.28 27.67
N LEU A 144 21.88 -16.30 28.00
CA LEU A 144 21.84 -15.01 27.31
C LEU A 144 23.17 -14.24 27.44
N SER A 145 23.94 -14.42 28.52
CA SER A 145 25.24 -13.75 28.71
C SER A 145 26.26 -14.14 27.63
N LYS A 146 26.27 -15.40 27.21
CA LYS A 146 27.14 -15.90 26.12
C LYS A 146 26.88 -15.23 24.76
N PHE A 147 25.67 -14.73 24.54
CA PHE A 147 25.28 -14.03 23.31
C PHE A 147 25.11 -12.51 23.50
N THR A 148 25.28 -12.00 24.74
CA THR A 148 25.25 -10.57 25.08
C THR A 148 26.63 -10.01 25.44
N GLU A 149 27.65 -10.86 25.68
CA GLU A 149 29.03 -10.43 25.94
C GLU A 149 29.79 -9.93 24.71
N ARG A 150 29.25 -10.10 23.48
CA ARG A 150 29.72 -9.34 22.32
C ARG A 150 28.81 -8.13 22.13
N ASP A 151 29.23 -7.06 22.80
CA ASP A 151 28.70 -5.71 22.74
C ASP A 151 27.19 -5.61 22.95
N GLU A 152 26.78 -4.98 24.05
CA GLU A 152 25.53 -4.24 24.11
C GLU A 152 25.59 -3.09 23.07
N ILE A 153 25.57 -3.43 21.78
CA ILE A 153 24.98 -2.60 20.76
C ILE A 153 23.50 -2.62 21.12
N ILE A 154 23.07 -1.64 21.90
CA ILE A 154 21.71 -1.12 21.76
C ILE A 154 21.56 -0.95 20.24
N LEU A 155 20.84 -1.86 19.59
CA LEU A 155 20.55 -1.78 18.16
C LEU A 155 19.63 -0.58 17.99
N ASN A 156 20.25 0.61 17.97
CA ASN A 156 19.64 1.81 17.48
C ASN A 156 19.16 1.46 16.08
N ALA A 157 17.87 1.65 15.79
CA ALA A 157 17.29 1.04 14.60
C ALA A 157 18.12 1.40 13.34
N ALA A 158 18.59 2.65 13.22
CA ALA A 158 19.43 3.10 12.11
C ALA A 158 20.87 2.53 12.03
N THR A 159 21.39 1.86 13.06
CA THR A 159 22.72 1.21 13.02
C THR A 159 22.67 -0.22 12.52
N ASP A 160 21.48 -0.81 12.38
CA ASP A 160 21.27 -2.10 11.71
C ASP A 160 21.56 -1.96 10.19
N PRO A 161 22.46 -2.76 9.61
CA PRO A 161 22.73 -2.75 8.17
C PRO A 161 21.47 -2.95 7.30
N ASN A 162 20.46 -3.67 7.82
CA ASN A 162 19.21 -3.96 7.12
C ASN A 162 18.12 -2.92 7.41
N PHE A 163 18.41 -1.88 8.20
CA PHE A 163 17.40 -0.93 8.66
C PHE A 163 16.64 -0.26 7.53
N ILE A 164 17.33 0.22 6.48
CA ILE A 164 16.68 0.93 5.38
C ILE A 164 15.67 0.02 4.66
N SER A 165 16.03 -1.25 4.41
CA SER A 165 15.11 -2.22 3.81
C SER A 165 13.91 -2.47 4.72
N ASN A 166 14.18 -2.79 5.99
CA ASN A 166 13.17 -3.06 7.00
C ASN A 166 12.22 -1.87 7.22
N PHE A 167 12.75 -0.63 7.18
CA PHE A 167 11.98 0.59 7.30
C PHE A 167 11.04 0.77 6.11
N TYR A 168 11.52 0.58 4.88
CA TYR A 168 10.70 0.75 3.69
C TYR A 168 9.64 -0.35 3.52
N GLU A 169 9.96 -1.60 3.88
CA GLU A 169 9.00 -2.71 3.87
C GLU A 169 7.83 -2.48 4.84
N ARG A 170 8.06 -1.74 5.92
CA ARG A 170 7.05 -1.45 6.95
C ARG A 170 6.41 -0.07 6.79
N SER A 171 6.98 0.82 5.98
CA SER A 171 6.51 2.19 5.85
C SER A 171 5.40 2.31 4.81
N ARG A 172 4.17 2.53 5.29
CA ARG A 172 3.04 2.87 4.41
C ARG A 172 3.26 4.13 3.57
N LEU A 173 3.96 5.13 4.13
CA LEU A 173 4.20 6.39 3.45
C LEU A 173 5.19 6.22 2.29
N HIS A 174 6.17 5.33 2.48
CA HIS A 174 7.03 4.89 1.40
C HIS A 174 6.21 4.14 0.32
N LEU A 175 5.40 3.15 0.71
CA LEU A 175 4.58 2.39 -0.22
C LEU A 175 3.71 3.30 -1.10
N ILE A 176 2.89 4.17 -0.51
CA ILE A 176 1.97 5.03 -1.28
C ILE A 176 2.72 5.97 -2.23
N SER A 177 3.88 6.48 -1.81
CA SER A 177 4.72 7.37 -2.63
C SER A 177 5.30 6.60 -3.82
N THR A 178 5.77 5.38 -3.59
CA THR A 178 6.29 4.49 -4.64
C THR A 178 5.19 4.11 -5.62
N LEU A 179 4.03 3.64 -5.13
CA LEU A 179 2.89 3.26 -5.97
C LEU A 179 2.35 4.44 -6.80
N ALA A 180 2.26 5.64 -6.23
CA ALA A 180 1.82 6.82 -6.98
C ALA A 180 2.75 7.13 -8.16
N GLN A 181 4.06 6.92 -8.01
CA GLN A 181 5.02 7.08 -9.11
C GLN A 181 4.92 5.92 -10.11
N GLU A 182 4.79 4.68 -9.64
CA GLU A 182 4.56 3.51 -10.50
C GLU A 182 3.32 3.70 -11.38
N MET A 183 2.21 4.20 -10.83
CA MET A 183 0.96 4.38 -11.59
C MET A 183 1.03 5.53 -12.59
N LYS A 184 1.74 6.62 -12.25
CA LYS A 184 2.04 7.71 -13.22
C LYS A 184 2.85 7.19 -14.39
N GLN A 185 3.88 6.39 -14.11
CA GLN A 185 4.71 5.78 -15.15
C GLN A 185 3.93 4.78 -15.98
N TYR A 186 3.09 3.94 -15.35
CA TYR A 186 2.24 2.97 -16.03
C TYR A 186 1.28 3.63 -17.02
N VAL A 187 0.59 4.70 -16.62
CA VAL A 187 -0.31 5.44 -17.52
C VAL A 187 0.45 6.09 -18.67
N LEU A 188 1.65 6.62 -18.42
CA LEU A 188 2.49 7.21 -19.47
C LEU A 188 2.95 6.16 -20.50
N GLU A 189 3.30 4.96 -20.04
CA GLU A 189 3.68 3.85 -20.90
C GLU A 189 2.51 3.38 -21.76
N LEU A 190 1.32 3.24 -21.18
CA LEU A 190 0.11 2.87 -21.93
C LEU A 190 -0.19 3.87 -23.06
N ARG A 191 -0.06 5.18 -22.80
CA ARG A 191 -0.27 6.23 -23.81
C ARG A 191 0.78 6.27 -24.91
N SER A 192 2.01 5.87 -24.58
CA SER A 192 3.13 5.88 -25.52
C SER A 192 3.22 4.57 -26.32
N GLY A 193 2.44 3.56 -25.94
CA GLY A 193 2.37 2.27 -26.61
C GLY A 193 1.55 2.31 -27.91
N PRO A 194 1.40 1.16 -28.58
CA PRO A 194 0.53 1.03 -29.75
C PRO A 194 -0.93 1.36 -29.40
N ALA A 195 -1.74 1.64 -30.43
CA ALA A 195 -3.16 1.95 -30.28
C ALA A 195 -3.84 0.93 -29.35
N SER A 196 -4.50 1.43 -28.30
CA SER A 196 -5.10 0.60 -27.28
C SER A 196 -6.48 0.12 -27.70
N ASP A 197 -6.66 -1.21 -27.71
CA ASP A 197 -7.98 -1.81 -27.77
C ASP A 197 -8.68 -1.64 -26.41
N PHE A 198 -9.73 -0.82 -26.39
CA PHE A 198 -10.50 -0.54 -25.19
C PHE A 198 -11.57 -1.62 -24.97
N ILE A 199 -11.10 -2.79 -24.51
CA ILE A 199 -11.91 -4.01 -24.42
C ILE A 199 -13.18 -3.86 -23.59
N SER A 200 -13.22 -3.01 -22.56
CA SER A 200 -14.40 -2.89 -21.68
C SER A 200 -15.48 -1.95 -22.25
N ARG A 201 -15.22 -1.24 -23.37
CA ARG A 201 -16.22 -0.37 -24.01
C ARG A 201 -17.47 -1.11 -24.48
N HIS A 202 -17.39 -2.42 -24.77
CA HIS A 202 -18.56 -3.22 -25.13
C HIS A 202 -19.65 -3.21 -24.04
N ARG A 203 -19.27 -3.04 -22.77
CA ARG A 203 -20.20 -2.96 -21.64
C ARG A 203 -21.08 -1.71 -21.69
N LEU A 204 -20.64 -0.67 -22.40
CA LEU A 204 -21.34 0.61 -22.52
C LEU A 204 -22.33 0.64 -23.69
N GLY A 205 -22.51 -0.46 -24.43
CA GLY A 205 -23.38 -0.50 -25.61
C GLY A 205 -24.82 -0.08 -25.34
N HIS A 206 -25.32 -0.34 -24.13
CA HIS A 206 -26.66 0.04 -23.69
C HIS A 206 -26.84 1.55 -23.44
N LEU A 207 -25.75 2.33 -23.41
CA LEU A 207 -25.76 3.79 -23.20
C LEU A 207 -25.58 4.59 -24.51
N ILE A 208 -25.39 3.90 -25.63
CA ILE A 208 -25.19 4.53 -26.94
C ILE A 208 -26.50 5.21 -27.35
N CYS A 209 -26.41 6.50 -27.68
CA CYS A 209 -27.56 7.29 -28.11
C CYS A 209 -27.58 7.43 -29.64
N GLU A 210 -28.72 7.09 -30.25
CA GLU A 210 -28.95 7.34 -31.67
C GLU A 210 -28.94 8.85 -31.97
N HIS A 211 -29.55 9.66 -31.11
CA HIS A 211 -29.70 11.10 -31.26
C HIS A 211 -28.64 11.84 -30.44
N PHE A 212 -27.39 11.76 -30.87
CA PHE A 212 -26.26 12.35 -30.16
C PHE A 212 -26.07 13.83 -30.48
N GLU A 213 -26.27 14.68 -29.48
CA GLU A 213 -26.10 16.15 -29.59
C GLU A 213 -24.71 16.63 -29.18
N GLY A 214 -23.85 15.73 -28.69
CA GLY A 214 -22.53 16.04 -28.14
C GLY A 214 -22.36 15.41 -26.75
N PRO A 215 -21.10 15.31 -26.25
CA PRO A 215 -20.85 14.85 -24.90
C PRO A 215 -21.37 15.89 -23.88
N PRO A 216 -21.75 15.48 -22.66
CA PRO A 216 -22.06 16.41 -21.57
C PRO A 216 -20.88 17.34 -21.26
N LYS A 217 -21.13 18.46 -20.59
CA LYS A 217 -20.05 19.37 -20.14
C LYS A 217 -19.26 18.79 -18.97
N GLU A 218 -19.90 17.94 -18.18
CA GLU A 218 -19.36 17.31 -16.97
C GLU A 218 -18.76 15.95 -17.29
N THR A 219 -17.55 15.94 -17.87
CA THR A 219 -16.86 14.70 -18.25
C THR A 219 -15.70 14.34 -17.34
N ILE A 220 -15.28 15.28 -16.49
CA ILE A 220 -14.15 15.06 -15.59
C ILE A 220 -14.64 14.27 -14.39
N CYS A 221 -14.11 13.06 -14.28
CA CYS A 221 -14.36 12.15 -13.17
C CYS A 221 -13.16 12.14 -12.23
N HIS A 222 -13.43 12.06 -10.94
CA HIS A 222 -12.43 11.78 -9.91
C HIS A 222 -12.83 10.47 -9.23
N VAL A 223 -12.00 9.45 -9.39
CA VAL A 223 -12.25 8.09 -8.91
C VAL A 223 -11.36 7.83 -7.69
N ASP A 224 -11.96 7.44 -6.56
CA ASP A 224 -11.27 7.25 -5.28
C ASP A 224 -11.84 6.02 -4.54
N LEU A 225 -10.98 5.05 -4.23
CA LEU A 225 -11.37 3.86 -3.47
C LEU A 225 -11.70 4.19 -2.01
N ASP A 226 -12.82 3.64 -1.55
CA ASP A 226 -13.30 3.88 -0.20
C ASP A 226 -12.42 3.25 0.86
N CYS A 227 -11.96 4.05 1.82
CA CYS A 227 -11.10 3.65 2.94
C CYS A 227 -10.03 2.61 2.57
N PHE A 228 -9.36 2.80 1.42
CA PHE A 228 -8.59 1.80 0.66
C PHE A 228 -7.96 0.65 1.47
N PHE A 229 -7.07 0.92 2.43
CA PHE A 229 -6.40 -0.16 3.18
C PHE A 229 -7.36 -1.05 3.99
N VAL A 230 -8.43 -0.47 4.52
CA VAL A 230 -9.47 -1.24 5.23
C VAL A 230 -10.26 -2.06 4.23
N SER A 231 -10.72 -1.47 3.13
CA SER A 231 -11.47 -2.20 2.10
C SER A 231 -10.70 -3.40 1.56
N VAL A 232 -9.41 -3.24 1.27
CA VAL A 232 -8.56 -4.37 0.86
C VAL A 232 -8.43 -5.42 1.96
N ALA A 233 -8.25 -5.01 3.23
CA ALA A 233 -8.14 -5.93 4.35
C ALA A 233 -9.42 -6.71 4.65
N LEU A 234 -10.59 -6.12 4.36
CA LEU A 234 -11.91 -6.73 4.56
C LEU A 234 -12.26 -7.79 3.50
N ARG A 235 -11.63 -7.78 2.32
CA ARG A 235 -11.86 -8.78 1.25
C ARG A 235 -11.68 -10.21 1.73
N THR A 236 -10.75 -10.44 2.66
CA THR A 236 -10.44 -11.76 3.23
C THR A 236 -11.06 -11.97 4.62
N ARG A 237 -11.87 -11.01 5.10
CA ARG A 237 -12.46 -10.97 6.46
C ARG A 237 -13.92 -10.46 6.41
N PRO A 238 -14.84 -11.19 5.76
CA PRO A 238 -16.23 -10.77 5.63
C PRO A 238 -16.94 -10.57 6.97
N GLU A 239 -16.51 -11.27 8.02
CA GLU A 239 -17.03 -11.15 9.39
C GLU A 239 -16.77 -9.79 10.06
N LEU A 240 -15.92 -8.96 9.45
CA LEU A 240 -15.58 -7.62 9.92
C LEU A 240 -16.29 -6.50 9.14
N ILE A 241 -17.06 -6.82 8.11
CA ILE A 241 -17.88 -5.85 7.38
C ILE A 241 -18.94 -5.29 8.34
N GLY A 242 -19.13 -3.97 8.33
CA GLY A 242 -20.06 -3.29 9.25
C GLY A 242 -19.51 -3.06 10.66
N LYS A 243 -18.24 -3.36 10.93
CA LYS A 243 -17.60 -3.14 12.24
C LYS A 243 -16.59 -1.98 12.18
N PRO A 244 -16.34 -1.28 13.30
CA PRO A 244 -15.32 -0.23 13.36
C PRO A 244 -13.91 -0.85 13.26
N VAL A 245 -13.29 -0.69 12.10
CA VAL A 245 -11.98 -1.28 11.78
C VAL A 245 -10.95 -0.20 11.43
N ALA A 246 -9.71 -0.40 11.84
CA ALA A 246 -8.58 0.45 11.49
C ALA A 246 -7.35 -0.37 11.09
N VAL A 247 -6.60 0.09 10.09
CA VAL A 247 -5.30 -0.49 9.71
C VAL A 247 -4.18 0.27 10.42
N THR A 248 -3.32 -0.44 11.15
CA THR A 248 -2.23 0.15 11.94
C THR A 248 -1.15 -0.89 12.27
N HIS A 249 0.03 -0.46 12.74
CA HIS A 249 1.05 -1.38 13.25
C HIS A 249 0.73 -1.90 14.66
N SER A 250 -0.18 -1.23 15.37
CA SER A 250 -0.60 -1.61 16.72
C SER A 250 -1.51 -2.84 16.69
N THR A 251 -1.31 -3.75 17.65
CA THR A 251 -2.24 -4.87 17.92
C THR A 251 -3.42 -4.45 18.79
N GLY A 252 -3.52 -3.16 19.15
CA GLY A 252 -4.58 -2.62 19.98
C GLY A 252 -4.44 -2.90 21.49
N SER A 253 -3.29 -3.36 21.98
CA SER A 253 -3.03 -3.52 23.42
C SER A 253 -2.43 -2.24 24.04
N ASP A 254 -2.79 -1.92 25.28
CA ASP A 254 -2.48 -0.62 25.91
C ASP A 254 -0.99 -0.37 26.20
N ALA A 255 -0.15 -1.42 26.20
CA ALA A 255 1.28 -1.29 26.44
C ALA A 255 2.03 -0.90 25.14
N GLY A 256 2.37 0.37 24.99
CA GLY A 256 3.26 0.90 23.92
C GLY A 256 2.62 1.07 22.53
N ALA A 257 1.46 0.45 22.28
CA ALA A 257 0.81 0.46 20.97
C ALA A 257 -0.08 1.69 20.71
N GLY A 258 -0.25 2.57 21.73
CA GLY A 258 -1.11 3.74 21.66
C GLY A 258 -0.68 4.83 20.68
N MET A 259 0.64 5.00 20.46
CA MET A 259 1.19 6.06 19.57
C MET A 259 1.41 5.60 18.13
N SER A 260 0.94 4.40 17.78
CA SER A 260 0.85 4.00 16.38
C SER A 260 -0.22 4.82 15.68
N GLU A 261 0.01 5.17 14.43
CA GLU A 261 -0.97 5.92 13.63
C GLU A 261 -1.98 4.98 12.98
N VAL A 262 -3.23 5.43 12.91
CA VAL A 262 -4.28 4.83 12.08
C VAL A 262 -4.02 5.24 10.62
N ALA A 263 -3.70 4.26 9.77
CA ALA A 263 -3.48 4.50 8.34
C ALA A 263 -4.77 4.80 7.59
N SER A 264 -5.74 3.91 7.81
CA SER A 264 -7.09 3.99 7.27
C SER A 264 -8.05 3.44 8.31
N CYS A 265 -9.24 4.03 8.41
CA CYS A 265 -10.32 3.54 9.24
C CYS A 265 -11.61 3.42 8.41
N SER A 266 -12.43 2.45 8.80
CA SER A 266 -13.73 2.16 8.18
C SER A 266 -14.71 3.30 8.42
N TYR A 267 -15.79 3.37 7.62
CA TYR A 267 -16.80 4.43 7.80
C TYR A 267 -17.54 4.30 9.13
N GLU A 268 -17.69 3.09 9.65
CA GLU A 268 -18.23 2.81 10.98
C GLU A 268 -17.32 3.38 12.08
N ALA A 269 -16.00 3.26 11.93
CA ALA A 269 -15.05 3.90 12.84
C ALA A 269 -15.06 5.43 12.72
N ARG A 270 -15.23 5.97 11.50
CA ARG A 270 -15.38 7.43 11.27
C ARG A 270 -16.65 7.99 11.92
N ALA A 271 -17.74 7.24 11.90
CA ALA A 271 -18.98 7.62 12.57
C ALA A 271 -18.78 7.78 14.10
N CYS A 272 -17.88 6.99 14.69
CA CYS A 272 -17.45 7.14 16.09
C CYS A 272 -16.42 8.27 16.31
N GLY A 273 -16.04 9.03 15.28
CA GLY A 273 -15.07 10.13 15.38
C GLY A 273 -13.61 9.76 15.12
N VAL A 274 -13.30 8.50 14.77
CA VAL A 274 -11.93 8.09 14.39
C VAL A 274 -11.55 8.73 13.06
N ARG A 275 -10.29 9.17 12.92
CA ARG A 275 -9.78 9.81 11.71
C ARG A 275 -8.49 9.15 11.23
N ASN A 276 -8.26 9.14 9.92
CA ASN A 276 -6.96 8.75 9.37
C ASN A 276 -5.87 9.70 9.90
N GLY A 277 -4.71 9.16 10.24
CA GLY A 277 -3.57 9.91 10.79
C GLY A 277 -3.60 10.14 12.30
N CYS A 278 -4.73 9.88 12.99
CA CYS A 278 -4.76 9.98 14.46
C CYS A 278 -4.01 8.80 15.11
N TYR A 279 -3.64 8.97 16.38
CA TYR A 279 -3.04 7.90 17.17
C TYR A 279 -4.08 6.88 17.60
N VAL A 280 -3.70 5.60 17.67
CA VAL A 280 -4.58 4.51 18.12
C VAL A 280 -5.12 4.75 19.52
N LYS A 281 -4.34 5.37 20.41
CA LYS A 281 -4.79 5.79 21.75
C LYS A 281 -5.98 6.75 21.67
N GLN A 282 -5.90 7.75 20.80
CA GLN A 282 -6.99 8.72 20.58
C GLN A 282 -8.18 8.01 19.92
N ALA A 283 -7.94 7.18 18.91
CA ALA A 283 -8.98 6.43 18.21
C ALA A 283 -9.77 5.52 19.17
N LYS A 284 -9.09 4.82 20.09
CA LYS A 284 -9.72 3.96 21.09
C LYS A 284 -10.47 4.74 22.17
N SER A 285 -10.05 5.96 22.49
CA SER A 285 -10.77 6.81 23.44
C SER A 285 -12.17 7.20 22.95
N VAL A 286 -12.34 7.40 21.63
CA VAL A 286 -13.64 7.71 21.01
C VAL A 286 -14.38 6.47 20.50
N CYS A 287 -13.65 5.38 20.22
CA CYS A 287 -14.21 4.11 19.76
C CYS A 287 -13.54 2.93 20.50
N PRO A 288 -13.99 2.59 21.73
CA PRO A 288 -13.37 1.53 22.54
C PRO A 288 -13.33 0.15 21.86
N ASN A 289 -14.36 -0.16 21.03
CA ASN A 289 -14.49 -1.41 20.30
C ASN A 289 -13.72 -1.45 18.96
N LEU A 290 -12.80 -0.50 18.73
CA LEU A 290 -12.05 -0.41 17.46
C LEU A 290 -11.17 -1.64 17.24
N ILE A 291 -11.35 -2.29 16.09
CA ILE A 291 -10.60 -3.46 15.67
C ILE A 291 -9.38 -3.02 14.86
N CYS A 292 -8.18 -3.29 15.38
CA CYS A 292 -6.92 -2.98 14.69
C CYS A 292 -6.47 -4.16 13.83
N LEU A 293 -6.24 -3.92 12.54
CA LEU A 293 -5.74 -4.90 11.57
C LEU A 293 -4.32 -4.54 11.09
N PRO A 294 -3.49 -5.55 10.77
CA PRO A 294 -2.18 -5.33 10.20
C PRO A 294 -2.27 -4.87 8.73
N TYR A 295 -1.18 -4.30 8.24
CA TYR A 295 -1.03 -3.95 6.83
C TYR A 295 -0.93 -5.19 5.93
N GLN A 296 -1.43 -5.05 4.70
CA GLN A 296 -1.36 -6.05 3.62
C GLN A 296 -0.73 -5.39 2.38
N PHE A 297 0.56 -5.04 2.48
CA PHE A 297 1.29 -4.23 1.48
C PHE A 297 1.20 -4.78 0.04
N GLU A 298 1.36 -6.09 -0.13
CA GLU A 298 1.28 -6.73 -1.44
C GLU A 298 -0.13 -6.67 -2.05
N ASP A 299 -1.17 -6.81 -1.23
CA ASP A 299 -2.55 -6.69 -1.69
C ASP A 299 -2.87 -5.25 -2.10
N TYR A 300 -2.34 -4.25 -1.39
CA TYR A 300 -2.49 -2.84 -1.77
C TYR A 300 -1.84 -2.57 -3.13
N ARG A 301 -0.64 -3.08 -3.36
CA ARG A 301 0.04 -2.99 -4.66
C ARG A 301 -0.76 -3.67 -5.77
N ALA A 302 -1.30 -4.86 -5.51
CA ALA A 302 -2.09 -5.61 -6.47
C ALA A 302 -3.40 -4.88 -6.85
N ILE A 303 -4.14 -4.39 -5.86
CA ILE A 303 -5.42 -3.70 -6.09
C ILE A 303 -5.19 -2.33 -6.73
N SER A 304 -4.16 -1.60 -6.31
CA SER A 304 -3.77 -0.34 -6.95
C SER A 304 -3.52 -0.54 -8.46
N ARG A 305 -2.80 -1.59 -8.86
CA ARG A 305 -2.60 -1.91 -10.28
C ARG A 305 -3.91 -2.24 -10.98
N LEU A 306 -4.71 -3.11 -10.36
CA LEU A 306 -5.96 -3.59 -10.94
C LEU A 306 -6.93 -2.45 -11.25
N ILE A 307 -7.06 -1.45 -10.36
CA ILE A 307 -7.97 -0.32 -10.62
C ILE A 307 -7.53 0.51 -11.83
N TYR A 308 -6.23 0.77 -11.99
CA TYR A 308 -5.71 1.51 -13.14
C TYR A 308 -5.87 0.69 -14.43
N THR A 309 -5.66 -0.63 -14.36
CA THR A 309 -5.90 -1.53 -15.48
C THR A 309 -7.38 -1.56 -15.89
N ILE A 310 -8.32 -1.59 -14.94
CA ILE A 310 -9.75 -1.57 -15.25
C ILE A 310 -10.11 -0.28 -15.99
N ILE A 311 -9.71 0.89 -15.48
CA ILE A 311 -10.00 2.17 -16.13
C ILE A 311 -9.35 2.26 -17.51
N SER A 312 -8.12 1.75 -17.67
CA SER A 312 -7.43 1.77 -18.98
C SER A 312 -8.11 0.94 -20.07
N ARG A 313 -8.98 -0.01 -19.69
CA ARG A 313 -9.81 -0.76 -20.67
C ARG A 313 -10.94 0.09 -21.26
N TYR A 314 -11.21 1.27 -20.70
CA TYR A 314 -12.21 2.21 -21.20
C TYR A 314 -11.57 3.39 -21.92
N THR A 315 -10.59 4.04 -21.29
CA THR A 315 -9.90 5.22 -21.84
C THR A 315 -8.48 5.34 -21.28
N LEU A 316 -7.59 5.97 -22.05
CA LEU A 316 -6.26 6.36 -21.58
C LEU A 316 -6.21 7.82 -21.10
N ASP A 317 -7.33 8.53 -21.10
CA ASP A 317 -7.46 9.89 -20.59
C ASP A 317 -7.50 9.90 -19.05
N ILE A 318 -6.46 9.33 -18.43
CA ILE A 318 -6.28 9.12 -16.99
C ILE A 318 -5.19 10.03 -16.41
N ARG A 319 -5.49 10.87 -15.43
CA ARG A 319 -4.44 11.54 -14.63
C ARG A 319 -4.24 10.79 -13.32
N ALA A 320 -3.14 10.04 -13.22
CA ALA A 320 -2.77 9.32 -12.01
C ALA A 320 -2.46 10.28 -10.84
N VAL A 321 -3.12 10.10 -9.69
CA VAL A 321 -2.94 10.94 -8.50
C VAL A 321 -2.19 10.19 -7.41
N SER A 322 -2.72 9.05 -6.97
CA SER A 322 -2.15 8.18 -5.94
C SER A 322 -2.27 6.70 -6.33
N CYS A 323 -2.04 5.79 -5.38
CA CYS A 323 -2.28 4.37 -5.57
C CYS A 323 -3.78 3.99 -5.66
N ASP A 324 -4.67 4.82 -5.14
CA ASP A 324 -6.11 4.58 -5.02
C ASP A 324 -7.00 5.71 -5.57
N GLU A 325 -6.38 6.79 -6.08
CA GLU A 325 -7.02 8.02 -6.56
C GLU A 325 -6.52 8.34 -7.99
N MET A 326 -7.45 8.69 -8.89
CA MET A 326 -7.13 9.16 -10.25
C MET A 326 -8.22 10.09 -10.80
N TYR A 327 -7.87 10.96 -11.74
CA TYR A 327 -8.85 11.62 -12.60
C TYR A 327 -9.00 10.88 -13.92
N VAL A 328 -10.20 10.90 -14.48
CA VAL A 328 -10.51 10.34 -15.80
C VAL A 328 -11.34 11.37 -16.57
N ASP A 329 -10.93 11.71 -17.79
CA ASP A 329 -11.74 12.54 -18.68
C ASP A 329 -12.51 11.63 -19.64
N LEU A 330 -13.84 11.65 -19.54
CA LEU A 330 -14.72 10.84 -20.36
C LEU A 330 -15.12 11.53 -21.67
N ASN A 331 -14.69 12.77 -21.93
CA ASN A 331 -15.13 13.54 -23.10
C ASN A 331 -14.88 12.80 -24.42
N SER A 332 -13.65 12.30 -24.61
CA SER A 332 -13.27 11.54 -25.81
C SER A 332 -14.05 10.24 -25.94
N LEU A 333 -14.19 9.50 -24.83
CA LEU A 333 -14.94 8.23 -24.79
C LEU A 333 -16.42 8.44 -25.13
N CYS A 334 -17.07 9.41 -24.49
CA CYS A 334 -18.47 9.73 -24.70
C CYS A 334 -18.73 10.20 -26.14
N THR A 335 -17.81 10.98 -26.71
CA THR A 335 -17.89 11.41 -28.12
C THR A 335 -17.79 10.23 -29.09
N GLN A 336 -16.79 9.36 -28.89
CA GLN A 336 -16.55 8.22 -29.79
C GLN A 336 -17.67 7.18 -29.75
N LEU A 337 -18.26 6.97 -28.58
CA LEU A 337 -19.36 6.00 -28.38
C LEU A 337 -20.75 6.63 -28.48
N ARG A 338 -20.86 7.94 -28.72
CA ARG A 338 -22.14 8.68 -28.76
C ARG A 338 -22.95 8.54 -27.46
N ILE A 339 -22.30 8.66 -26.31
CA ILE A 339 -22.92 8.53 -24.99
C ILE A 339 -23.17 9.91 -24.39
N MET A 340 -24.42 10.16 -23.97
CA MET A 340 -24.82 11.37 -23.24
C MET A 340 -24.98 11.14 -21.73
N ASP A 341 -25.12 9.88 -21.29
CA ASP A 341 -25.23 9.54 -19.87
C ASP A 341 -23.85 9.20 -19.26
N VAL A 342 -23.15 10.23 -18.79
CA VAL A 342 -21.87 10.06 -18.07
C VAL A 342 -22.05 9.28 -16.76
N MET A 343 -23.18 9.44 -16.08
CA MET A 343 -23.42 8.75 -14.80
C MET A 343 -23.61 7.25 -14.98
N GLY A 344 -24.24 6.82 -16.08
CA GLY A 344 -24.32 5.42 -16.48
C GLY A 344 -22.95 4.79 -16.77
N VAL A 345 -22.05 5.54 -17.41
CA VAL A 345 -20.64 5.10 -17.60
C VAL A 345 -19.95 4.92 -16.26
N VAL A 346 -20.10 5.89 -15.36
CA VAL A 346 -19.54 5.84 -14.00
C VAL A 346 -20.10 4.66 -13.20
N THR A 347 -21.40 4.38 -13.28
CA THR A 347 -22.01 3.20 -12.65
C THR A 347 -21.38 1.91 -13.16
N THR A 348 -21.29 1.74 -14.48
CA THR A 348 -20.69 0.56 -15.11
C THR A 348 -19.25 0.35 -14.62
N ILE A 349 -18.46 1.42 -14.58
CA ILE A 349 -17.06 1.38 -14.11
C ILE A 349 -16.98 0.99 -12.63
N ARG A 350 -17.83 1.59 -11.77
CA ARG A 350 -17.84 1.28 -10.32
C ARG A 350 -18.23 -0.17 -10.05
N GLU A 351 -19.17 -0.71 -10.81
CA GLU A 351 -19.58 -2.11 -10.74
C GLU A 351 -18.44 -3.06 -11.17
N GLU A 352 -17.73 -2.76 -12.26
CA GLU A 352 -16.56 -3.55 -12.68
C GLU A 352 -15.43 -3.49 -11.65
N ILE A 353 -15.15 -2.31 -11.08
CA ILE A 353 -14.19 -2.16 -9.98
C ILE A 353 -14.61 -3.05 -8.80
N ARG A 354 -15.87 -3.00 -8.37
CA ARG A 354 -16.35 -3.82 -7.26
C ARG A 354 -16.26 -5.32 -7.56
N ALA A 355 -16.63 -5.73 -8.76
CA ALA A 355 -16.63 -7.13 -9.17
C ALA A 355 -15.21 -7.73 -9.20
N GLU A 356 -14.23 -7.00 -9.76
CA GLU A 356 -12.87 -7.52 -9.92
C GLU A 356 -12.00 -7.30 -8.67
N THR A 357 -12.20 -6.20 -7.95
CA THR A 357 -11.36 -5.86 -6.79
C THR A 357 -11.98 -6.30 -5.46
N GLY A 358 -13.29 -6.47 -5.37
CA GLY A 358 -14.01 -6.62 -4.11
C GLY A 358 -14.03 -5.34 -3.26
N CYS A 359 -13.59 -4.19 -3.79
CA CYS A 359 -13.55 -2.91 -3.11
C CYS A 359 -14.56 -1.94 -3.76
N ASN A 360 -15.14 -1.05 -2.96
CA ASN A 360 -15.99 0.02 -3.48
C ASN A 360 -15.14 1.23 -3.88
N ALA A 361 -15.52 1.88 -4.98
CA ALA A 361 -15.01 3.19 -5.38
C ALA A 361 -16.15 4.21 -5.37
N SER A 362 -15.84 5.40 -4.87
CA SER A 362 -16.71 6.56 -4.99
C SER A 362 -16.21 7.47 -6.10
N VAL A 363 -17.13 8.01 -6.90
CA VAL A 363 -16.77 8.81 -8.08
C VAL A 363 -17.51 10.13 -8.09
N GLY A 364 -16.76 11.23 -8.10
CA GLY A 364 -17.29 12.56 -8.32
C GLY A 364 -17.14 12.98 -9.77
N VAL A 365 -18.17 13.61 -10.32
CA VAL A 365 -18.20 14.11 -11.69
C VAL A 365 -18.41 15.63 -11.67
N GLY A 366 -17.73 16.34 -12.57
CA GLY A 366 -17.90 17.79 -12.72
C GLY A 366 -17.25 18.35 -13.97
N PRO A 367 -17.38 19.67 -14.20
CA PRO A 367 -16.83 20.36 -15.38
C PRO A 367 -15.32 20.66 -15.25
N SER A 368 -14.73 20.43 -14.08
CA SER A 368 -13.29 20.63 -13.83
C SER A 368 -12.77 19.63 -12.80
N MET A 369 -11.44 19.47 -12.73
CA MET A 369 -10.80 18.58 -11.74
C MET A 369 -11.14 18.98 -10.31
N LEU A 370 -11.16 20.29 -9.99
CA LEU A 370 -11.57 20.78 -8.68
C LEU A 370 -12.98 20.30 -8.32
N ILE A 371 -13.94 20.52 -9.21
CA ILE A 371 -15.34 20.18 -8.94
C ILE A 371 -15.50 18.66 -8.86
N ALA A 372 -14.90 17.88 -9.76
CA ALA A 372 -14.94 16.42 -9.69
C ALA A 372 -14.39 15.88 -8.35
N ARG A 373 -13.29 16.46 -7.87
CA ARG A 373 -12.70 16.10 -6.57
C ARG A 373 -13.64 16.40 -5.40
N LEU A 374 -14.26 17.58 -5.38
CA LEU A 374 -15.21 17.97 -4.34
C LEU A 374 -16.48 17.11 -4.41
N SER A 375 -17.00 16.86 -5.61
CA SER A 375 -18.12 15.92 -5.85
C SER A 375 -17.85 14.55 -5.26
N THR A 376 -16.61 14.06 -5.30
CA THR A 376 -16.26 12.75 -4.74
C THR A 376 -16.43 12.71 -3.22
N ARG A 377 -16.25 13.83 -2.53
CA ARG A 377 -16.49 13.91 -1.07
C ARG A 377 -17.97 13.72 -0.75
N HIS A 378 -18.86 14.29 -1.56
CA HIS A 378 -20.31 14.10 -1.47
C HIS A 378 -20.75 12.70 -1.91
N ALA A 379 -20.00 12.08 -2.81
CA ALA A 379 -20.25 10.71 -3.26
C ALA A 379 -19.89 9.64 -2.22
N LYS A 380 -18.99 9.93 -1.28
CA LYS A 380 -18.51 8.94 -0.30
C LYS A 380 -19.52 8.70 0.83
N PRO A 381 -19.72 7.44 1.28
CA PRO A 381 -19.14 6.18 0.79
C PRO A 381 -19.95 5.49 -0.32
N ASN A 382 -19.26 4.70 -1.15
CA ASN A 382 -19.81 3.85 -2.21
C ASN A 382 -20.91 4.53 -3.04
N GLY A 383 -20.65 5.76 -3.47
CA GLY A 383 -21.60 6.54 -4.24
C GLY A 383 -20.99 7.19 -5.47
N GLN A 384 -21.84 7.89 -6.19
CA GLN A 384 -21.45 8.74 -7.31
C GLN A 384 -22.22 10.05 -7.20
N PHE A 385 -21.58 11.15 -7.54
CA PHE A 385 -22.20 12.48 -7.42
C PHE A 385 -21.72 13.38 -8.56
N ILE A 386 -22.65 14.11 -9.18
CA ILE A 386 -22.38 15.02 -10.28
C ILE A 386 -22.77 16.44 -9.91
N VAL A 387 -21.89 17.39 -10.23
CA VAL A 387 -22.17 18.83 -10.14
C VAL A 387 -22.14 19.39 -11.56
N THR A 388 -23.27 19.93 -12.01
CA THR A 388 -23.38 20.57 -13.33
C THR A 388 -22.80 21.97 -13.32
N CYS A 389 -22.42 22.48 -14.49
CA CYS A 389 -21.91 23.84 -14.69
C CYS A 389 -22.75 24.91 -13.97
N GLU A 390 -24.08 24.79 -14.01
CA GLU A 390 -25.02 25.76 -13.45
C GLU A 390 -25.05 25.73 -11.91
N ARG A 391 -24.70 24.60 -11.31
CA ARG A 391 -24.74 24.38 -9.86
C ARG A 391 -23.40 24.67 -9.18
N VAL A 392 -22.34 24.96 -9.93
CA VAL A 392 -20.99 25.17 -9.38
C VAL A 392 -20.98 26.28 -8.32
N ASP A 393 -21.54 27.46 -8.61
CA ASP A 393 -21.51 28.58 -7.65
C ASP A 393 -22.27 28.25 -6.35
N GLU A 394 -23.45 27.64 -6.46
CA GLU A 394 -24.28 27.24 -5.32
C GLU A 394 -23.57 26.21 -4.44
N VAL A 395 -22.96 25.19 -5.06
CA VAL A 395 -22.21 24.15 -4.35
C VAL A 395 -21.00 24.78 -3.67
N MET A 396 -20.21 25.56 -4.41
CA MET A 396 -18.99 26.16 -3.90
C MET A 396 -19.23 27.03 -2.67
N LYS A 397 -20.31 27.83 -2.60
CA LYS A 397 -20.63 28.63 -1.40
C LYS A 397 -20.76 27.78 -0.13
N LYS A 398 -21.33 26.58 -0.26
CA LYS A 398 -21.54 25.62 0.83
C LYS A 398 -20.33 24.73 1.13
N GLU A 399 -19.31 24.76 0.28
CA GLU A 399 -18.10 23.97 0.47
C GLU A 399 -17.26 24.49 1.63
N LYS A 400 -16.64 23.56 2.35
CA LYS A 400 -15.70 23.87 3.41
C LYS A 400 -14.38 24.36 2.83
N ILE A 401 -13.85 25.46 3.35
CA ILE A 401 -12.57 26.04 2.92
C ILE A 401 -11.44 24.99 3.02
N PHE A 402 -11.46 24.18 4.06
CA PHE A 402 -10.43 23.16 4.31
C PHE A 402 -10.55 21.92 3.42
N ASP A 403 -11.64 21.80 2.66
CA ASP A 403 -11.79 20.76 1.64
C ASP A 403 -11.19 21.19 0.30
N LEU A 404 -10.82 22.48 0.14
CA LEU A 404 -10.14 22.98 -1.03
C LEU A 404 -8.68 22.49 -1.10
N PRO A 405 -8.21 22.09 -2.29
CA PRO A 405 -6.85 21.61 -2.47
C PRO A 405 -5.82 22.73 -2.22
N GLY A 406 -4.84 22.45 -1.36
CA GLY A 406 -3.75 23.38 -1.04
C GLY A 406 -3.95 24.18 0.24
N ILE A 407 -5.11 24.09 0.90
CA ILE A 407 -5.37 24.78 2.17
C ILE A 407 -5.08 23.85 3.35
N GLY A 408 -3.85 23.90 3.86
CA GLY A 408 -3.44 23.20 5.07
C GLY A 408 -3.64 24.00 6.36
N TYR A 409 -3.28 23.42 7.51
CA TYR A 409 -3.42 24.02 8.84
C TYR A 409 -2.74 25.41 8.95
N ASN A 410 -1.58 25.61 8.30
CA ASN A 410 -0.87 26.88 8.30
C ASN A 410 -1.64 27.99 7.59
N ILE A 411 -2.21 27.70 6.42
CA ILE A 411 -3.02 28.67 5.68
C ILE A 411 -4.29 28.98 6.46
N ARG A 412 -4.92 27.96 7.05
CA ARG A 412 -6.08 28.15 7.93
C ARG A 412 -5.78 29.08 9.09
N ALA A 413 -4.64 28.90 9.78
CA ALA A 413 -4.23 29.76 10.88
C ALA A 413 -4.05 31.22 10.43
N LYS A 414 -3.37 31.44 9.28
CA LYS A 414 -3.18 32.78 8.70
C LYS A 414 -4.50 33.45 8.32
N LEU A 415 -5.42 32.70 7.69
CA LEU A 415 -6.75 33.17 7.33
C LEU A 415 -7.55 33.54 8.58
N LYS A 416 -7.55 32.67 9.60
CA LYS A 416 -8.22 32.90 10.88
C LYS A 416 -7.70 34.14 11.59
N GLN A 417 -6.38 34.32 11.62
CA GLN A 417 -5.74 35.48 12.25
C GLN A 417 -6.08 36.80 11.54
N SER A 418 -6.21 36.78 10.20
CA SER A 418 -6.36 38.01 9.42
C SER A 418 -7.80 38.43 9.17
N PHE A 419 -8.71 37.46 9.04
CA PHE A 419 -10.10 37.70 8.61
C PHE A 419 -11.14 37.10 9.56
N GLY A 420 -10.71 36.50 10.67
CA GLY A 420 -11.60 35.85 11.63
C GLY A 420 -11.94 34.40 11.29
N GLU A 421 -12.80 33.80 12.09
CA GLU A 421 -13.20 32.40 11.94
C GLU A 421 -14.03 32.22 10.66
N MET A 422 -13.52 31.42 9.73
CA MET A 422 -14.19 31.07 8.48
C MET A 422 -14.16 29.56 8.29
N GLU A 423 -15.31 29.00 7.93
CA GLU A 423 -15.51 27.58 7.66
C GLU A 423 -15.87 27.34 6.19
N LEU A 424 -16.70 28.20 5.60
CA LEU A 424 -17.29 28.03 4.28
C LEU A 424 -16.64 28.91 3.22
N CYS A 425 -16.59 28.43 1.99
CA CYS A 425 -16.01 29.17 0.88
C CYS A 425 -16.77 30.46 0.61
N GLU A 426 -18.08 30.56 0.87
CA GLU A 426 -18.83 31.81 0.80
C GLU A 426 -18.17 32.94 1.61
N GLN A 427 -17.70 32.63 2.82
CA GLN A 427 -17.01 33.61 3.67
C GLN A 427 -15.67 34.03 3.06
N LEU A 428 -14.94 33.07 2.50
CA LEU A 428 -13.67 33.34 1.82
C LEU A 428 -13.85 34.10 0.49
N GLN A 429 -14.99 33.91 -0.19
CA GLN A 429 -15.34 34.64 -1.40
C GLN A 429 -15.53 36.14 -1.11
N ALA A 430 -15.93 36.53 0.10
CA ALA A 430 -16.02 37.94 0.48
C ALA A 430 -14.65 38.64 0.58
N VAL A 431 -13.54 37.88 0.68
CA VAL A 431 -12.18 38.43 0.79
C VAL A 431 -11.67 38.86 -0.60
N GLN A 432 -11.11 40.07 -0.67
CA GLN A 432 -10.56 40.60 -1.92
C GLN A 432 -9.26 39.91 -2.32
N MET A 433 -9.02 39.77 -3.63
CA MET A 433 -7.83 39.08 -4.17
C MET A 433 -6.51 39.70 -3.69
N ASN A 434 -6.42 41.03 -3.66
CA ASN A 434 -5.24 41.76 -3.18
C ASN A 434 -4.92 41.44 -1.70
N GLN A 435 -5.93 41.29 -0.84
CA GLN A 435 -5.76 40.93 0.57
C GLN A 435 -5.22 39.50 0.71
N LEU A 436 -5.75 38.55 -0.07
CA LEU A 436 -5.26 37.17 -0.09
C LEU A 436 -3.82 37.09 -0.63
N GLN A 437 -3.48 37.85 -1.66
CA GLN A 437 -2.11 37.91 -2.18
C GLN A 437 -1.14 38.53 -1.18
N LYS A 438 -1.55 39.58 -0.47
CA LYS A 438 -0.72 40.20 0.59
C LYS A 438 -0.45 39.22 1.74
N LEU A 439 -1.45 38.40 2.09
CA LEU A 439 -1.32 37.43 3.19
C LEU A 439 -0.55 36.15 2.81
N LEU A 440 -0.81 35.61 1.62
CA LEU A 440 -0.37 34.27 1.23
C LEU A 440 0.70 34.28 0.12
N GLY A 441 1.00 35.46 -0.44
CA GLY A 441 1.85 35.63 -1.61
C GLY A 441 1.06 35.61 -2.92
N ALA A 442 1.62 36.20 -3.97
CA ALA A 442 0.93 36.46 -5.23
C ALA A 442 0.28 35.21 -5.85
N LYS A 443 1.05 34.11 -5.99
CA LYS A 443 0.58 32.87 -6.63
C LYS A 443 -0.49 32.16 -5.80
N MET A 444 -0.24 31.96 -4.50
CA MET A 444 -1.15 31.23 -3.62
C MET A 444 -2.43 32.02 -3.37
N GLY A 445 -2.34 33.36 -3.25
CA GLY A 445 -3.49 34.23 -3.10
C GLY A 445 -4.45 34.15 -4.29
N ILE A 446 -3.93 34.23 -5.53
CA ILE A 446 -4.73 34.05 -6.75
C ILE A 446 -5.34 32.66 -6.79
N GLN A 447 -4.54 31.63 -6.50
CA GLN A 447 -5.01 30.24 -6.51
C GLN A 447 -6.19 30.06 -5.56
N ILE A 448 -6.07 30.45 -4.29
CA ILE A 448 -7.15 30.29 -3.30
C ILE A 448 -8.38 31.14 -3.65
N TYR A 449 -8.17 32.37 -4.14
CA TYR A 449 -9.25 33.23 -4.62
C TYR A 449 -10.08 32.57 -5.73
N ASN A 450 -9.42 31.89 -6.67
CA ASN A 450 -10.08 31.16 -7.75
C ASN A 450 -10.72 29.85 -7.28
N LEU A 451 -10.00 29.06 -6.47
CA LEU A 451 -10.49 27.76 -5.98
C LEU A 451 -11.77 27.90 -5.17
N CYS A 452 -11.88 28.90 -4.29
CA CYS A 452 -13.11 29.10 -3.51
C CYS A 452 -14.33 29.50 -4.37
N ARG A 453 -14.13 29.82 -5.65
CA ARG A 453 -15.17 30.14 -6.64
C ARG A 453 -15.38 29.02 -7.68
N GLY A 454 -14.77 27.85 -7.47
CA GLY A 454 -14.88 26.72 -8.40
C GLY A 454 -14.03 26.86 -9.67
N VAL A 455 -13.11 27.83 -9.72
CA VAL A 455 -12.31 28.13 -10.91
C VAL A 455 -10.94 27.45 -10.83
N ASP A 456 -10.64 26.56 -11.78
CA ASP A 456 -9.35 25.83 -11.91
C ASP A 456 -8.89 25.84 -13.39
N LYS A 457 -8.47 27.00 -13.89
CA LYS A 457 -8.20 27.24 -15.33
C LYS A 457 -6.79 26.88 -15.79
N ASP A 458 -5.83 26.76 -14.88
CA ASP A 458 -4.40 26.72 -15.22
C ASP A 458 -3.82 25.30 -15.36
N ARG A 459 -4.66 24.28 -15.56
CA ARG A 459 -4.21 22.89 -15.53
C ARG A 459 -4.65 22.12 -16.77
N GLU A 460 -3.70 21.90 -17.67
CA GLU A 460 -3.86 20.87 -18.71
C GLU A 460 -4.10 19.51 -18.05
N PHE A 461 -5.19 18.85 -18.44
CA PHE A 461 -5.59 17.59 -17.85
C PHE A 461 -4.49 16.51 -17.99
N LEU A 462 -3.89 16.43 -19.18
CA LEU A 462 -2.87 15.42 -19.55
C LEU A 462 -1.42 15.88 -19.37
N GLU A 463 -1.18 16.96 -18.61
CA GLU A 463 0.17 17.53 -18.42
C GLU A 463 1.22 16.46 -18.09
N LYS A 464 2.29 16.41 -18.90
CA LYS A 464 3.43 15.50 -18.67
C LYS A 464 4.20 15.96 -17.43
N THR A 465 4.02 15.26 -16.31
CA THR A 465 4.81 15.52 -15.11
C THR A 465 6.20 14.91 -15.23
N VAL A 466 7.19 15.73 -15.58
CA VAL A 466 8.60 15.33 -15.53
C VAL A 466 9.08 15.32 -14.08
N ARG A 467 9.79 14.27 -13.68
CA ARG A 467 10.34 14.15 -12.33
C ARG A 467 11.43 15.19 -12.10
N LYS A 468 11.23 16.08 -11.13
CA LYS A 468 12.18 17.16 -10.81
C LYS A 468 13.15 16.85 -9.65
N SER A 469 12.83 15.82 -8.87
CA SER A 469 13.67 15.41 -7.73
C SER A 469 13.52 13.93 -7.36
N ILE A 470 14.55 13.40 -6.71
CA ILE A 470 14.60 12.07 -6.10
C ILE A 470 15.10 12.27 -4.67
N SER A 471 14.44 11.69 -3.67
CA SER A 471 14.90 11.80 -2.28
C SER A 471 14.78 10.50 -1.50
N CYS A 472 15.46 10.49 -0.37
CA CYS A 472 15.46 9.46 0.66
C CYS A 472 15.35 10.21 1.99
N ASP A 473 14.21 10.11 2.66
CA ASP A 473 13.91 10.81 3.91
C ASP A 473 13.55 9.79 4.98
N ILE A 474 14.37 9.71 6.03
CA ILE A 474 14.19 8.79 7.15
C ILE A 474 14.23 9.61 8.44
N ASN A 475 13.05 9.78 9.05
CA ASN A 475 12.85 10.57 10.26
C ASN A 475 12.24 9.74 11.42
N TYR A 476 12.51 8.44 11.40
CA TYR A 476 12.07 7.49 12.41
C TYR A 476 13.21 6.50 12.67
N GLY A 477 13.45 6.14 13.93
CA GLY A 477 14.51 5.20 14.30
C GLY A 477 15.94 5.72 14.19
N ILE A 478 16.12 7.02 13.92
CA ILE A 478 17.45 7.65 13.85
C ILE A 478 17.97 7.89 15.27
N ARG A 479 18.96 7.11 15.68
CA ARG A 479 19.71 7.24 16.93
C ARG A 479 21.15 6.82 16.65
N PHE A 480 22.12 7.66 16.99
CA PHE A 480 23.53 7.39 16.77
C PHE A 480 24.31 7.79 18.02
N ASN A 481 25.34 7.02 18.36
CA ASN A 481 26.26 7.35 19.45
C ASN A 481 27.64 7.74 18.92
N LYS A 482 28.00 7.27 17.72
CA LYS A 482 29.31 7.50 17.10
C LYS A 482 29.16 8.13 15.71
N GLU A 483 30.10 8.98 15.32
CA GLU A 483 30.14 9.54 13.96
C GLU A 483 30.25 8.44 12.89
N SER A 484 30.97 7.36 13.17
CA SER A 484 31.13 6.24 12.25
C SER A 484 29.78 5.59 11.89
N GLU A 485 28.89 5.42 12.86
CA GLU A 485 27.54 4.89 12.66
C GLU A 485 26.73 5.81 11.74
N MET A 486 26.78 7.11 12.00
CA MET A 486 26.11 8.13 11.18
C MET A 486 26.65 8.14 9.74
N PHE A 487 27.98 8.08 9.54
CA PHE A 487 28.55 8.03 8.19
C PHE A 487 28.24 6.72 7.45
N ASN A 488 28.23 5.58 8.15
CA ASN A 488 27.80 4.30 7.57
C ASN A 488 26.34 4.37 7.09
N PHE A 489 25.47 5.00 7.88
CA PHE A 489 24.08 5.21 7.52
C PHE A 489 23.91 6.15 6.32
N LEU A 490 24.67 7.25 6.26
CA LEU A 490 24.68 8.14 5.09
C LEU A 490 25.13 7.43 3.82
N ASN A 491 26.12 6.53 3.91
CA ASN A 491 26.55 5.71 2.78
C ASN A 491 25.42 4.77 2.32
N ALA A 492 24.74 4.10 3.26
CA ALA A 492 23.61 3.24 2.94
C ALA A 492 22.46 4.01 2.26
N MET A 493 22.16 5.23 2.70
CA MET A 493 21.19 6.10 2.03
C MET A 493 21.64 6.52 0.62
N ALA A 494 22.93 6.76 0.42
CA ALA A 494 23.48 7.11 -0.89
C ALA A 494 23.41 5.94 -1.89
N VAL A 495 23.68 4.70 -1.44
CA VAL A 495 23.47 3.47 -2.23
C VAL A 495 22.00 3.30 -2.62
N GLU A 496 21.07 3.60 -1.71
CA GLU A 496 19.64 3.57 -2.03
C GLU A 496 19.25 4.63 -3.07
N LEU A 497 19.81 5.84 -2.97
CA LEU A 497 19.58 6.90 -3.95
C LEU A 497 20.17 6.58 -5.32
N GLU A 498 21.32 5.91 -5.38
CA GLU A 498 21.91 5.40 -6.62
C GLU A 498 20.95 4.44 -7.32
N LYS A 499 20.35 3.48 -6.59
CA LYS A 499 19.31 2.59 -7.15
C LYS A 499 18.12 3.38 -7.71
N LYS A 500 17.68 4.43 -7.00
CA LYS A 500 16.57 5.28 -7.45
C LYS A 500 16.92 6.12 -8.68
N LEU A 501 18.15 6.64 -8.78
CA LEU A 501 18.67 7.34 -9.96
C LEU A 501 18.74 6.41 -11.16
N TYR A 502 19.29 5.20 -10.96
CA TYR A 502 19.38 4.16 -11.98
C TYR A 502 17.99 3.80 -12.52
N ASN A 503 17.04 3.47 -11.66
CA ASN A 503 15.68 3.13 -12.07
C ASN A 503 14.98 4.29 -12.79
N ALA A 504 15.26 5.54 -12.40
CA ALA A 504 14.72 6.72 -13.06
C ALA A 504 15.46 7.11 -14.34
N HIS A 505 16.63 6.50 -14.65
CA HIS A 505 17.52 6.85 -15.76
C HIS A 505 17.98 8.32 -15.73
N MET A 506 18.24 8.83 -14.52
CA MET A 506 18.58 10.24 -14.28
C MET A 506 19.96 10.39 -13.64
N ALA A 507 20.66 11.46 -14.00
CA ALA A 507 21.80 11.98 -13.26
C ALA A 507 21.38 13.21 -12.43
N VAL A 508 22.09 13.48 -11.32
CA VAL A 508 21.84 14.61 -10.42
C VAL A 508 22.95 15.64 -10.53
N SER A 509 22.60 16.93 -10.48
CA SER A 509 23.58 18.04 -10.38
C SER A 509 23.52 18.81 -9.07
N THR A 510 22.52 18.57 -8.21
CA THR A 510 22.39 19.27 -6.92
C THR A 510 21.95 18.31 -5.83
N ILE A 511 22.73 18.26 -4.75
CA ILE A 511 22.50 17.42 -3.58
C ILE A 511 22.15 18.33 -2.42
N THR A 512 21.08 18.02 -1.69
CA THR A 512 20.65 18.73 -0.49
C THR A 512 20.55 17.75 0.67
N LEU A 513 21.27 18.04 1.75
CA LEU A 513 21.17 17.33 3.02
C LEU A 513 20.24 18.13 3.94
N LYS A 514 19.22 17.45 4.45
CA LYS A 514 18.32 17.91 5.50
C LYS A 514 18.55 17.06 6.74
N VAL A 515 18.75 17.72 7.88
CA VAL A 515 18.97 17.06 9.17
C VAL A 515 17.95 17.59 10.16
N MET A 516 17.31 16.66 10.88
CA MET A 516 16.47 16.99 12.04
C MET A 516 17.26 16.71 13.31
N ILE A 517 17.42 17.73 14.13
CA ILE A 517 18.19 17.72 15.38
C ILE A 517 17.20 17.97 16.52
N ARG A 518 17.28 17.18 17.59
CA ARG A 518 16.43 17.36 18.79
C ARG A 518 16.53 18.82 19.27
N ALA A 519 15.38 19.47 19.48
CA ALA A 519 15.36 20.81 20.04
C ALA A 519 15.97 20.80 21.46
N ALA A 520 16.65 21.87 21.85
CA ALA A 520 17.42 21.90 23.11
C ALA A 520 16.56 21.58 24.35
N ASP A 521 15.32 22.06 24.36
CA ASP A 521 14.32 21.90 25.42
C ASP A 521 13.47 20.62 25.29
N ALA A 522 13.62 19.86 24.21
CA ALA A 522 12.85 18.64 23.98
C ALA A 522 13.43 17.46 24.76
N PRO A 523 12.59 16.53 25.27
CA PRO A 523 13.06 15.34 25.97
C PRO A 523 13.90 14.44 25.05
N MET A 524 14.88 13.74 25.65
CA MET A 524 15.74 12.80 24.91
C MET A 524 14.92 11.68 24.27
N GLU A 525 13.99 11.11 25.05
CA GLU A 525 13.02 10.12 24.62
C GLU A 525 11.68 10.79 24.26
N PRO A 526 11.24 10.74 22.98
CA PRO A 526 9.98 11.33 22.56
C PRO A 526 8.78 10.45 22.94
N GLU A 527 7.59 11.05 22.99
CA GLU A 527 6.34 10.33 23.29
C GLU A 527 6.04 9.16 22.34
N LYS A 528 6.30 9.36 21.04
CA LYS A 528 6.21 8.31 20.03
C LYS A 528 7.52 7.52 20.05
N TYR A 529 7.45 6.26 20.46
CA TYR A 529 8.60 5.35 20.44
C TYR A 529 9.36 5.43 19.10
N MET A 530 10.68 5.64 19.16
CA MET A 530 11.57 5.84 18.01
C MET A 530 11.20 7.00 17.06
N GLY A 531 10.25 7.86 17.43
CA GLY A 531 9.93 9.07 16.70
C GLY A 531 11.08 10.07 16.71
N HIS A 532 10.97 11.09 15.84
CA HIS A 532 11.93 12.20 15.84
C HIS A 532 11.70 13.16 17.01
N GLY A 533 10.46 13.30 17.50
CA GLY A 533 10.13 14.26 18.56
C GLY A 533 10.12 15.71 18.05
N VAL A 534 10.27 16.67 18.96
CA VAL A 534 10.41 18.09 18.59
C VAL A 534 11.84 18.33 18.12
N CYS A 535 12.00 18.89 16.92
CA CYS A 535 13.30 19.05 16.29
C CYS A 535 13.44 20.41 15.59
N ASP A 536 14.66 20.91 15.59
CA ASP A 536 15.13 21.91 14.65
C ASP A 536 15.54 21.23 13.34
N THR A 537 15.26 21.89 12.21
CA THR A 537 15.63 21.39 10.89
C THR A 537 16.71 22.25 10.28
N VAL A 538 17.84 21.64 9.93
CA VAL A 538 18.96 22.29 9.25
C VAL A 538 19.09 21.71 7.85
N THR A 539 19.25 22.59 6.86
CA THR A 539 19.42 22.19 5.46
C THR A 539 20.69 22.80 4.88
N ARG A 540 21.44 22.03 4.10
CA ARG A 540 22.60 22.47 3.31
C ARG A 540 22.56 21.83 1.93
N SER A 541 23.04 22.54 0.92
CA SER A 541 23.03 22.08 -0.47
C SER A 541 24.40 22.27 -1.12
N ALA A 542 24.75 21.38 -2.03
CA ALA A 542 25.93 21.44 -2.87
C ALA A 542 25.55 21.27 -4.35
N HIS A 543 26.26 21.99 -5.22
CA HIS A 543 26.16 21.83 -6.66
C HIS A 543 27.38 21.04 -7.15
N LEU A 544 27.11 19.99 -7.93
CA LEU A 544 28.16 19.17 -8.51
C LEU A 544 28.71 19.82 -9.78
N LEU A 545 30.02 19.75 -9.97
CA LEU A 545 30.69 20.23 -11.20
C LEU A 545 30.25 19.44 -12.44
N LYS A 546 29.98 18.14 -12.27
CA LYS A 546 29.46 17.25 -13.32
C LYS A 546 28.25 16.49 -12.77
N PRO A 547 27.20 16.25 -13.58
CA PRO A 547 26.09 15.39 -13.18
C PRO A 547 26.60 14.01 -12.74
N ALA A 548 26.08 13.50 -11.63
CA ALA A 548 26.49 12.22 -11.07
C ALA A 548 25.33 11.21 -11.06
N THR A 549 25.68 9.95 -11.20
CA THR A 549 24.77 8.80 -10.99
C THR A 549 25.22 7.93 -9.81
N SER A 550 26.51 8.00 -9.44
CA SER A 550 27.12 7.10 -8.47
C SER A 550 26.81 7.47 -7.03
N GLY A 551 26.48 6.46 -6.22
CA GLY A 551 26.26 6.57 -4.79
C GLY A 551 27.49 7.10 -4.05
N SER A 552 28.70 6.72 -4.48
CA SER A 552 29.95 7.20 -3.88
C SER A 552 30.15 8.71 -4.01
N VAL A 553 29.77 9.30 -5.15
CA VAL A 553 29.83 10.76 -5.35
C VAL A 553 28.82 11.45 -4.44
N VAL A 554 27.60 10.90 -4.37
CA VAL A 554 26.55 11.42 -3.49
C VAL A 554 26.99 11.36 -2.02
N PHE A 555 27.51 10.22 -1.56
CA PHE A 555 27.99 10.03 -0.20
C PHE A 555 29.11 11.01 0.16
N ASN A 556 30.13 11.15 -0.69
CA ASN A 556 31.26 12.04 -0.43
C ASN A 556 30.81 13.50 -0.28
N GLU A 557 29.83 13.94 -1.08
CA GLU A 557 29.32 15.30 -0.97
C GLU A 557 28.42 15.48 0.25
N VAL A 558 27.54 14.51 0.53
CA VAL A 558 26.70 14.52 1.74
C VAL A 558 27.55 14.49 3.01
N LYS A 559 28.67 13.77 3.01
CA LYS A 559 29.64 13.74 4.12
C LYS A 559 30.20 15.14 4.41
N LYS A 560 30.62 15.88 3.39
CA LYS A 560 31.09 17.27 3.55
C LYS A 560 29.99 18.18 4.09
N LEU A 561 28.77 18.04 3.56
CA LEU A 561 27.61 18.81 4.03
C LEU A 561 27.32 18.50 5.51
N MET A 562 27.36 17.23 5.92
CA MET A 562 27.17 16.83 7.32
C MET A 562 28.26 17.40 8.22
N GLN A 563 29.53 17.32 7.81
CA GLN A 563 30.65 17.92 8.54
C GLN A 563 30.53 19.44 8.66
N SER A 564 29.98 20.13 7.66
CA SER A 564 29.71 21.56 7.73
C SER A 564 28.59 21.95 8.70
N ILE A 565 27.63 21.04 8.91
CA ILE A 565 26.56 21.22 9.92
C ILE A 565 27.12 20.94 11.31
N ASN A 566 28.04 19.98 11.42
CA ASN A 566 28.67 19.53 12.67
C ASN A 566 27.68 19.32 13.83
N PRO A 567 26.63 18.50 13.66
CA PRO A 567 25.62 18.32 14.70
C PRO A 567 26.15 17.42 15.82
N VAL A 568 25.61 17.60 17.03
CA VAL A 568 25.78 16.61 18.10
C VAL A 568 25.12 15.30 17.66
N VAL A 569 25.92 14.25 17.49
CA VAL A 569 25.50 12.98 16.87
C VAL A 569 24.33 12.34 17.62
N SER A 570 24.34 12.38 18.95
CA SER A 570 23.28 11.83 19.81
C SER A 570 21.95 12.58 19.73
N ASP A 571 21.95 13.81 19.20
CA ASP A 571 20.75 14.62 18.99
C ASP A 571 20.16 14.47 17.58
N LEU A 572 20.78 13.69 16.70
CA LEU A 572 20.21 13.38 15.39
C LEU A 572 18.89 12.61 15.54
N ARG A 573 17.87 13.05 14.80
CA ARG A 573 16.51 12.49 14.84
C ARG A 573 15.91 12.23 13.46
N GLY A 574 16.49 12.79 12.41
CA GLY A 574 16.05 12.58 11.04
C GLY A 574 17.10 13.00 10.03
N ILE A 575 17.19 12.26 8.93
CA ILE A 575 18.12 12.54 7.83
C ILE A 575 17.34 12.41 6.52
N GLY A 576 17.43 13.45 5.70
CA GLY A 576 16.90 13.49 4.34
C GLY A 576 17.99 13.87 3.35
N ILE A 577 18.12 13.12 2.26
CA ILE A 577 18.99 13.47 1.13
C ILE A 577 18.10 13.67 -0.09
N GLN A 578 18.14 14.88 -0.64
CA GLN A 578 17.35 15.28 -1.80
C GLN A 578 18.26 15.60 -2.99
N LEU A 579 17.96 14.95 -4.11
CA LEU A 579 18.62 15.10 -5.39
C LEU A 579 17.73 15.94 -6.32
N THR A 580 18.24 17.07 -6.80
CA THR A 580 17.52 18.01 -7.67
C THR A 580 18.37 18.43 -8.86
N ARG A 581 17.79 19.18 -9.81
CA ARG A 581 18.39 19.45 -11.12
C ARG A 581 18.78 18.13 -11.80
N LEU A 582 17.76 17.31 -12.02
CA LEU A 582 17.93 16.02 -12.68
C LEU A 582 18.10 16.23 -14.19
N SER A 583 18.98 15.43 -14.81
CA SER A 583 19.19 15.38 -16.24
C SER A 583 19.11 13.94 -16.73
N GLU A 584 18.43 13.69 -17.85
CA GLU A 584 18.41 12.37 -18.46
C GLU A 584 19.80 11.96 -18.95
N LEU A 585 20.11 10.67 -18.86
CA LEU A 585 21.37 10.13 -19.35
C LEU A 585 21.36 10.06 -20.89
N GLN A 586 22.17 10.90 -21.56
CA GLN A 586 22.36 10.82 -23.01
C GLN A 586 23.25 9.61 -23.37
N GLY A 587 22.80 8.72 -24.27
CA GLY A 587 23.65 7.67 -24.84
C GLY A 587 23.08 6.25 -24.96
N GLN A 588 21.81 6.00 -24.65
CA GLN A 588 21.12 4.80 -25.15
C GLN A 588 19.99 5.23 -26.08
N PRO A 589 20.02 4.87 -27.38
CA PRO A 589 18.84 5.04 -28.22
C PRO A 589 17.66 4.32 -27.57
N HIS A 590 16.46 4.87 -27.71
CA HIS A 590 15.21 4.20 -27.40
C HIS A 590 15.04 2.94 -28.28
N THR A 591 15.87 1.92 -28.12
CA THR A 591 15.61 0.60 -28.66
C THR A 591 14.61 -0.04 -27.69
N HIS A 592 13.35 -0.03 -28.10
CA HIS A 592 12.23 -0.72 -27.44
C HIS A 592 12.41 -2.25 -27.25
N ARG A 593 13.62 -2.81 -27.44
CA ARG A 593 13.89 -4.26 -27.52
C ARG A 593 14.44 -4.92 -26.26
N GLY A 594 14.55 -4.21 -25.13
CA GLY A 594 15.02 -4.80 -23.86
C GLY A 594 14.31 -4.27 -22.62
N ARG A 595 13.19 -3.55 -22.79
CA ARG A 595 12.43 -2.99 -21.68
C ARG A 595 11.56 -4.13 -21.13
N HIS A 596 11.84 -4.61 -19.92
CA HIS A 596 10.74 -5.14 -19.11
C HIS A 596 9.93 -3.90 -18.71
N THR A 597 9.01 -3.46 -19.57
CA THR A 597 8.13 -2.32 -19.24
C THR A 597 7.33 -2.65 -17.99
N LEU A 598 6.81 -1.65 -17.26
CA LEU A 598 5.85 -1.96 -16.20
C LEU A 598 4.67 -2.72 -16.81
N VAL A 599 4.28 -2.39 -18.04
CA VAL A 599 3.31 -3.15 -18.84
C VAL A 599 3.71 -4.63 -18.98
N ASP A 600 4.95 -4.96 -19.35
CA ASP A 600 5.44 -6.34 -19.51
C ASP A 600 5.56 -7.07 -18.17
N PHE A 601 6.13 -6.40 -17.15
CA PHE A 601 6.22 -6.93 -15.79
C PHE A 601 4.82 -7.22 -15.21
N PHE A 602 3.81 -6.43 -15.56
CA PHE A 602 2.42 -6.64 -15.16
C PHE A 602 1.66 -7.64 -16.05
N ALA A 603 2.02 -7.79 -17.32
CA ALA A 603 1.46 -8.80 -18.22
C ALA A 603 1.85 -10.24 -17.82
N VAL A 604 2.97 -10.43 -17.11
CA VAL A 604 3.46 -11.75 -16.69
C VAL A 604 2.56 -12.45 -15.64
N ARG A 605 1.62 -11.76 -14.98
CA ARG A 605 0.70 -12.39 -14.01
C ARG A 605 -0.69 -12.78 -14.56
N THR A 606 -1.03 -12.44 -15.81
CA THR A 606 -2.30 -12.88 -16.43
C THR A 606 -2.32 -14.35 -16.84
N LYS A 607 -1.20 -15.08 -16.72
CA LYS A 607 -1.16 -16.55 -16.84
C LYS A 607 -1.48 -17.29 -15.53
N GLY A 608 -1.62 -16.58 -14.40
CA GLY A 608 -1.92 -17.15 -13.07
C GLY A 608 -3.40 -17.28 -12.72
N THR A 609 -4.31 -16.74 -13.53
CA THR A 609 -5.77 -16.84 -13.34
C THR A 609 -6.34 -18.25 -13.62
N HIS A 610 -5.51 -19.21 -14.02
CA HIS A 610 -5.90 -20.63 -14.13
C HIS A 610 -6.05 -21.36 -12.79
N ALA A 611 -5.56 -20.80 -11.67
CA ALA A 611 -5.72 -21.44 -10.36
C ALA A 611 -7.05 -21.11 -9.66
N ILE A 612 -7.66 -19.96 -9.96
CA ILE A 612 -8.93 -19.55 -9.35
C ILE A 612 -10.12 -20.24 -10.03
N ASN A 613 -10.03 -20.51 -11.34
CA ASN A 613 -11.03 -21.31 -12.07
C ASN A 613 -11.01 -22.81 -11.73
N ARG A 614 -9.95 -23.35 -11.11
CA ARG A 614 -9.93 -24.76 -10.67
C ARG A 614 -10.87 -25.04 -9.51
N ARG A 615 -11.29 -24.02 -8.74
CA ARG A 615 -12.16 -24.22 -7.58
C ARG A 615 -13.66 -24.18 -7.89
N MET A 616 -14.03 -23.70 -9.08
CA MET A 616 -15.40 -23.83 -9.62
C MET A 616 -15.56 -25.05 -10.54
N LYS A 617 -14.48 -25.76 -10.84
CA LYS A 617 -14.49 -26.92 -11.76
C LYS A 617 -14.82 -28.26 -11.09
N HIS A 618 -15.23 -28.27 -9.82
CA HIS A 618 -15.64 -29.49 -9.11
C HIS A 618 -17.17 -29.62 -8.94
N LEU A 619 -17.95 -28.82 -9.65
CA LEU A 619 -19.41 -28.90 -9.69
C LEU A 619 -19.90 -28.77 -11.15
N SER A 620 -19.44 -29.63 -12.05
CA SER A 620 -20.09 -29.91 -13.35
C SER A 620 -19.27 -30.93 -14.14
N ASP A 621 -19.35 -32.21 -13.77
CA ASP A 621 -18.99 -33.30 -14.67
C ASP A 621 -20.19 -34.27 -14.68
N GLU A 622 -21.19 -33.95 -15.50
CA GLU A 622 -21.96 -34.94 -16.25
C GLU A 622 -22.28 -34.34 -17.64
N ASP A 623 -22.01 -35.13 -18.67
CA ASP A 623 -22.02 -34.78 -20.09
C ASP A 623 -23.41 -34.37 -20.61
N ASP A 624 -23.56 -33.12 -21.08
CA ASP A 624 -24.73 -32.70 -21.88
C ASP A 624 -24.37 -32.55 -23.37
N PRO A 625 -24.83 -33.46 -24.25
CA PRO A 625 -24.63 -33.42 -25.70
C PRO A 625 -25.24 -32.17 -26.38
N ILE A 626 -26.20 -31.51 -25.74
CA ILE A 626 -26.94 -30.37 -26.29
C ILE A 626 -26.04 -29.12 -26.31
N LEU A 627 -25.22 -28.91 -25.27
CA LEU A 627 -24.33 -27.75 -25.17
C LEU A 627 -23.24 -27.75 -26.27
N ARG A 628 -22.74 -28.93 -26.66
CA ARG A 628 -21.82 -29.07 -27.79
C ARG A 628 -22.47 -28.77 -29.14
N ARG A 629 -23.78 -29.04 -29.28
CA ARG A 629 -24.53 -28.77 -30.51
C ARG A 629 -24.78 -27.26 -30.65
N VAL A 630 -25.16 -26.60 -29.56
CA VAL A 630 -25.37 -25.14 -29.49
C VAL A 630 -24.08 -24.36 -29.76
N LEU A 631 -22.94 -24.79 -29.19
CA LEU A 631 -21.63 -24.18 -29.46
C LEU A 631 -21.17 -24.37 -30.91
N LYS A 632 -21.45 -25.53 -31.53
CA LYS A 632 -21.13 -25.76 -32.95
C LYS A 632 -22.03 -24.96 -33.90
N GLU A 633 -23.31 -24.75 -33.56
CA GLU A 633 -24.22 -23.92 -34.34
C GLU A 633 -23.88 -22.43 -34.24
N SER A 634 -23.53 -21.94 -33.04
CA SER A 634 -23.08 -20.56 -32.83
C SER A 634 -21.78 -20.23 -33.59
N LEU A 635 -20.82 -21.16 -33.64
CA LEU A 635 -19.57 -20.98 -34.41
C LEU A 635 -19.81 -21.03 -35.94
N ARG A 636 -20.84 -21.76 -36.39
CA ARG A 636 -21.27 -21.80 -37.80
C ARG A 636 -21.97 -20.51 -38.22
N GLU A 637 -22.80 -19.93 -37.35
CA GLU A 637 -23.44 -18.63 -37.59
C GLU A 637 -22.43 -17.48 -37.65
N GLU A 638 -21.39 -17.51 -36.82
CA GLU A 638 -20.34 -16.50 -36.81
C GLU A 638 -19.44 -16.58 -38.06
N ALA A 639 -19.15 -17.80 -38.54
CA ALA A 639 -18.47 -18.02 -39.82
C ALA A 639 -19.33 -17.53 -41.01
N ASN A 640 -20.63 -17.81 -41.00
CA ASN A 640 -21.56 -17.35 -42.03
C ASN A 640 -21.79 -15.83 -42.01
N ARG A 641 -21.74 -15.18 -40.83
CA ARG A 641 -21.76 -13.70 -40.71
C ARG A 641 -20.50 -13.06 -41.27
N LYS A 642 -19.31 -13.64 -41.04
CA LYS A 642 -18.06 -13.16 -41.66
C LYS A 642 -18.07 -13.31 -43.18
N ILE A 643 -18.60 -14.40 -43.72
CA ILE A 643 -18.73 -14.60 -45.17
C ILE A 643 -19.72 -13.59 -45.78
N ARG A 644 -20.86 -13.31 -45.12
CA ARG A 644 -21.81 -12.28 -45.58
C ARG A 644 -21.22 -10.87 -45.52
N LEU A 645 -20.42 -10.55 -44.51
CA LEU A 645 -19.76 -9.25 -44.40
C LEU A 645 -18.69 -9.06 -45.50
N ILE A 646 -17.97 -10.13 -45.87
CA ILE A 646 -17.01 -10.11 -46.98
C ILE A 646 -17.73 -9.97 -48.34
N MET A 647 -18.88 -10.62 -48.55
CA MET A 647 -19.68 -10.45 -49.78
C MET A 647 -20.29 -9.04 -49.90
N VAL A 648 -20.68 -8.40 -48.79
CA VAL A 648 -21.18 -7.03 -48.78
C VAL A 648 -20.06 -6.01 -49.07
N MET A 649 -18.82 -6.27 -48.63
CA MET A 649 -17.68 -5.38 -48.91
C MET A 649 -17.09 -5.56 -50.33
N CYS A 650 -17.23 -6.72 -50.96
CA CYS A 650 -16.81 -6.93 -52.36
C CYS A 650 -17.85 -6.48 -53.40
N GLY A 651 -19.09 -6.19 -53.00
CA GLY A 651 -20.18 -5.77 -53.90
C GLY A 651 -20.25 -4.27 -54.23
N SER A 652 -19.27 -3.47 -53.81
CA SER A 652 -19.22 -2.01 -54.09
C SER A 652 -18.11 -1.59 -55.07
N PHE A 653 -17.53 -2.54 -55.78
CA PHE A 653 -16.64 -2.31 -56.92
C PHE A 653 -16.98 -3.31 -58.03
N PHE A 654 -18.19 -3.20 -58.59
CA PHE A 654 -18.53 -3.58 -59.97
C PHE A 654 -19.87 -2.94 -60.36
#